data_AF-A0A936BU80-F1
#
_entry.id   AF-A0A936BU80-F1
#
_cell.length_a   1.000
_cell.length_b   1.000
_cell.length_c   1.000
_cell.angle_alpha   90.00
_cell.angle_beta   90.00
_cell.angle_gamma   90.00
#
_symmetry.space_group_name_H-M   'P 1'
#
loop_
_entity.id
_entity.type
_entity.pdbx_description
1 polymer ?
#
loop_
_entity_poly.entity_id
_entity_poly.type
_entity_poly.pdbx_seq_one_letter_code
_entity_poly.pdbx_strand_id
1 'polypeptide(L)'
;MAELLAGPLGPATTAALPVSPERRTLRRWVLAIVLAVGLFLSLPWQQTIQGAGTLIALRPEDRAQPLHSPITGFVERWEVDEGTFVTAGTALVELRDARDRFLDSALLERVGEQVDAKRRSVAAKRSKLLQQEALLEALQASQAAAVAQADNAVPRLRAAVTAAEADSAVEAARLARRRQLHADGLLTRTELEAAELAAQRTTAMLTAQRQELANVLLGQGGVRARAAEAVAKAASDRASTAAELADGEVDLAKAESELSALTTRQGLTTIRAPRDGYVIRALSPGRGAIVKEGEPVVTIQPARPELVAALEIRPVDLPLAEVGRPVRLQFDGWPAIVVSGWPGTSVGTWGTCARGGRGGHRQGHLPHPGASRFGRHPVAGGPPSRQRRAWVDAAQDGAARLRTLAAAQRLPAGVWRRRRPRRRRGQEAMSRGSLLGVALLLAGAVPAAAQDTLPLPEVLRRVELAHPLLRRQAALAGAQAARASATRGAFDPVLALSAGGKTKDDKLATRRRSIDLSLPLAEGPTVFVRFEDLRGPELLPGEATKGGQLSAGVRVPLTRGVWTNERRALRAVADARATAAEADLALERLRVLGEATAAYAQWYEATTRLAQLDTLLERAERRQAALRARVVHGESAPIDTLEGALEVARRAQARAEGLAAELGARERLSLWLWSEEGEPMDVVVGTRPSLPATLPASVPNPRHPALAAVAADVEARSVERAYRGRLLLPDIDGEVYAKVQDSATSTSLFDPTWKVTARSSLFLREARGTRDATTLDWQASRWRASYAAADLAATQRILGARLEALATQRRLQLDALRAAAALVAGEQQRFTAGESTLFLVIQRERQWLDELLTAARLDREWLTTWAQAQVAAGQWAAN
;
A
#
# COMPACT_ATOMS: atom_id res chain seq x y z
N MET A 1 12.94 152.50 -1.58
CA MET A 1 14.02 153.29 -0.92
C MET A 1 14.15 152.83 0.53
N ALA A 2 15.34 153.02 1.11
CA ALA A 2 15.61 152.97 2.55
C ALA A 2 15.48 151.60 3.28
N GLU A 3 16.45 150.72 3.02
CA GLU A 3 17.53 150.37 3.96
C GLU A 3 17.31 150.10 5.49
N LEU A 4 18.13 149.12 5.94
CA LEU A 4 19.04 149.13 7.11
C LEU A 4 18.62 148.57 8.50
N LEU A 5 19.56 147.73 9.00
CA LEU A 5 19.91 147.40 10.40
C LEU A 5 18.86 146.59 11.21
N ALA A 6 19.12 145.46 11.87
CA ALA A 6 20.28 144.83 12.56
C ALA A 6 19.74 144.41 13.95
N GLY A 7 20.18 143.27 14.49
CA GLY A 7 19.72 142.76 15.81
C GLY A 7 20.45 143.39 17.01
N PRO A 8 20.67 142.68 18.15
CA PRO A 8 20.34 141.26 18.40
C PRO A 8 19.99 140.89 19.89
N LEU A 9 19.97 139.58 20.19
CA LEU A 9 20.22 138.90 21.50
C LEU A 9 19.25 139.02 22.71
N GLY A 10 19.01 137.88 23.39
CA GLY A 10 18.88 137.80 24.86
C GLY A 10 17.58 137.19 25.45
N PRO A 11 17.61 136.08 26.22
CA PRO A 11 16.39 135.40 26.74
C PRO A 11 16.17 135.48 28.27
N ALA A 12 14.91 135.41 28.74
CA ALA A 12 14.55 134.99 30.12
C ALA A 12 13.06 134.56 30.31
N THR A 13 12.86 133.32 30.78
CA THR A 13 11.81 132.78 31.70
C THR A 13 10.30 133.17 31.66
N THR A 14 9.48 132.15 31.36
CA THR A 14 8.23 131.68 32.05
C THR A 14 7.08 132.64 32.43
N ALA A 15 5.89 132.38 31.83
CA ALA A 15 4.59 132.35 32.51
C ALA A 15 3.61 131.42 31.74
N ALA A 16 2.53 130.96 32.39
CA ALA A 16 1.65 129.90 31.88
C ALA A 16 0.75 130.34 30.69
N LEU A 17 0.48 129.41 29.76
CA LEU A 17 -0.45 129.59 28.64
C LEU A 17 -1.72 128.73 28.81
N PRO A 18 -2.93 129.28 28.60
CA PRO A 18 -4.19 128.52 28.67
C PRO A 18 -4.38 127.59 27.45
N VAL A 19 -5.17 126.52 27.66
CA VAL A 19 -5.25 125.38 26.74
C VAL A 19 -6.32 125.58 25.65
N SER A 20 -5.94 125.45 24.37
CA SER A 20 -6.85 125.53 23.22
C SER A 20 -7.55 124.18 22.92
N PRO A 21 -8.72 124.18 22.24
CA PRO A 21 -9.65 123.03 22.27
C PRO A 21 -9.28 121.80 21.41
N GLU A 22 -8.22 121.84 20.60
CA GLU A 22 -7.98 120.86 19.53
C GLU A 22 -7.45 119.48 19.99
N ARG A 23 -6.89 119.36 21.20
CA ARG A 23 -6.34 118.07 21.69
C ARG A 23 -7.41 117.04 22.14
N ARG A 24 -8.69 117.40 22.22
CA ARG A 24 -9.76 116.47 22.66
C ARG A 24 -10.22 115.49 21.57
N THR A 25 -10.13 115.86 20.30
CA THR A 25 -10.56 115.02 19.16
C THR A 25 -9.58 113.88 18.90
N LEU A 26 -8.27 114.15 18.89
CA LEU A 26 -7.24 113.12 18.64
C LEU A 26 -7.30 112.00 19.69
N ARG A 27 -7.46 112.34 20.98
CA ARG A 27 -7.56 111.35 22.07
C ARG A 27 -8.79 110.45 21.94
N ARG A 28 -9.91 110.97 21.38
CA ARG A 28 -11.11 110.17 21.12
C ARG A 28 -10.90 109.18 19.98
N TRP A 29 -10.23 109.59 18.89
CA TRP A 29 -9.90 108.69 17.78
C TRP A 29 -8.91 107.59 18.17
N VAL A 30 -7.85 107.91 18.90
CA VAL A 30 -6.90 106.89 19.40
C VAL A 30 -7.59 105.92 20.36
N LEU A 31 -8.42 106.41 21.28
CA LEU A 31 -9.18 105.54 22.19
C LEU A 31 -10.18 104.66 21.42
N ALA A 32 -10.85 105.19 20.39
CA ALA A 32 -11.78 104.44 19.55
C ALA A 32 -11.07 103.34 18.74
N ILE A 33 -9.87 103.60 18.20
CA ILE A 33 -9.08 102.59 17.49
C ILE A 33 -8.60 101.49 18.45
N VAL A 34 -8.13 101.85 19.65
CA VAL A 34 -7.73 100.85 20.67
C VAL A 34 -8.93 100.01 21.13
N LEU A 35 -10.10 100.63 21.32
CA LEU A 35 -11.34 99.88 21.60
C LEU A 35 -11.75 98.97 20.44
N ALA A 36 -11.64 99.44 19.20
CA ALA A 36 -11.97 98.65 18.01
C ALA A 36 -11.04 97.44 17.84
N VAL A 37 -9.73 97.61 18.06
CA VAL A 37 -8.76 96.50 18.03
C VAL A 37 -8.97 95.53 19.19
N GLY A 38 -9.25 96.02 20.39
CA GLY A 38 -9.61 95.19 21.54
C GLY A 38 -10.90 94.38 21.31
N LEU A 39 -11.89 94.99 20.66
CA LEU A 39 -13.12 94.32 20.25
C LEU A 39 -12.88 93.29 19.12
N PHE A 40 -11.96 93.57 18.19
CA PHE A 40 -11.62 92.64 17.10
C PHE A 40 -10.88 91.40 17.62
N LEU A 41 -10.01 91.56 18.62
CA LEU A 41 -9.30 90.45 19.28
C LEU A 41 -10.20 89.62 20.21
N SER A 42 -11.35 90.15 20.64
CA SER A 42 -12.35 89.38 21.40
C SER A 42 -13.37 88.64 20.53
N LEU A 43 -13.29 88.78 19.19
CA LEU A 43 -14.04 87.92 18.27
C LEU A 43 -13.37 86.53 18.20
N PRO A 44 -14.13 85.43 18.40
CA PRO A 44 -13.57 84.07 18.47
C PRO A 44 -13.27 83.52 17.06
N TRP A 45 -12.25 84.07 16.41
CA TRP A 45 -11.80 83.62 15.08
C TRP A 45 -11.15 82.25 15.14
N GLN A 46 -11.55 81.34 14.24
CA GLN A 46 -11.00 79.99 14.12
C GLN A 46 -10.51 79.73 12.68
N GLN A 47 -9.31 79.18 12.55
CA GLN A 47 -8.78 78.73 11.27
C GLN A 47 -9.46 77.42 10.84
N THR A 48 -9.88 77.36 9.56
CA THR A 48 -10.56 76.19 8.98
C THR A 48 -9.77 75.68 7.77
N ILE A 49 -9.58 74.37 7.69
CA ILE A 49 -8.96 73.69 6.54
C ILE A 49 -10.03 72.97 5.72
N GLN A 50 -9.81 72.84 4.41
CA GLN A 50 -10.72 72.17 3.49
C GLN A 50 -10.02 70.96 2.88
N GLY A 51 -10.75 69.85 2.74
CA GLY A 51 -10.28 68.62 2.10
C GLY A 51 -11.42 67.92 1.37
N ALA A 52 -11.16 67.42 0.18
CA ALA A 52 -12.11 66.61 -0.58
C ALA A 52 -12.09 65.17 -0.08
N GLY A 53 -13.14 64.39 -0.32
CA GLY A 53 -13.16 63.00 0.15
C GLY A 53 -14.36 62.19 -0.33
N THR A 54 -14.31 60.90 -0.05
CA THR A 54 -15.32 59.92 -0.47
C THR A 54 -15.87 59.13 0.71
N LEU A 55 -17.14 58.72 0.63
CA LEU A 55 -17.72 57.78 1.59
C LEU A 55 -17.28 56.36 1.23
N ILE A 56 -16.62 55.69 2.18
CA ILE A 56 -16.21 54.29 2.06
C ILE A 56 -16.81 53.45 3.19
N ALA A 57 -17.11 52.20 2.90
CA ALA A 57 -17.47 51.22 3.92
C ALA A 57 -16.23 50.84 4.73
N LEU A 58 -16.32 50.97 6.07
CA LEU A 58 -15.22 50.72 7.01
C LEU A 58 -14.73 49.28 6.94
N ARG A 59 -15.67 48.33 6.77
CA ARG A 59 -15.38 46.90 6.73
C ARG A 59 -15.60 46.32 5.33
N PRO A 60 -14.83 45.30 4.91
CA PRO A 60 -15.06 44.61 3.64
C PRO A 60 -16.46 43.99 3.54
N GLU A 61 -17.04 43.56 4.67
CA GLU A 61 -18.41 43.08 4.71
C GLU A 61 -19.44 44.17 4.40
N ASP A 62 -19.24 45.43 4.77
CA ASP A 62 -20.27 46.47 4.59
C ASP A 62 -20.40 47.01 3.15
N ARG A 63 -19.60 46.48 2.23
CA ARG A 63 -19.62 46.80 0.80
C ARG A 63 -20.73 46.02 0.09
N ALA A 64 -21.19 46.57 -1.03
CA ALA A 64 -22.00 45.84 -1.99
C ALA A 64 -21.24 44.59 -2.46
N GLN A 65 -21.84 43.41 -2.27
CA GLN A 65 -21.21 42.13 -2.63
C GLN A 65 -22.03 41.42 -3.70
N PRO A 66 -21.41 41.04 -4.85
CA PRO A 66 -22.04 40.14 -5.80
C PRO A 66 -22.11 38.72 -5.22
N LEU A 67 -23.30 38.13 -5.25
CA LEU A 67 -23.51 36.70 -5.03
C LEU A 67 -23.32 35.97 -6.36
N HIS A 68 -22.36 35.06 -6.39
CA HIS A 68 -22.02 34.26 -7.55
C HIS A 68 -22.81 32.95 -7.58
N SER A 69 -23.12 32.45 -8.77
CA SER A 69 -23.78 31.16 -8.89
C SER A 69 -22.84 30.01 -8.52
N PRO A 70 -23.21 29.12 -7.57
CA PRO A 70 -22.40 27.96 -7.18
C PRO A 70 -22.47 26.81 -8.20
N ILE A 71 -23.40 26.86 -9.16
CA ILE A 71 -23.58 25.86 -10.22
C ILE A 71 -23.95 26.54 -11.55
N THR A 72 -23.63 25.91 -12.67
CA THR A 72 -24.20 26.30 -13.97
C THR A 72 -25.66 25.83 -14.09
N GLY A 73 -26.59 26.73 -14.39
CA GLY A 73 -28.02 26.42 -14.44
C GLY A 73 -28.85 27.45 -15.20
N PHE A 74 -30.08 27.08 -15.54
CA PHE A 74 -31.11 27.98 -16.08
C PHE A 74 -31.84 28.66 -14.92
N VAL A 75 -32.11 29.97 -15.02
CA VAL A 75 -32.94 30.67 -14.04
C VAL A 75 -34.40 30.24 -14.18
N GLU A 76 -34.89 29.44 -13.25
CA GLU A 76 -36.25 28.90 -13.27
C GLU A 76 -37.26 29.89 -12.68
N ARG A 77 -36.88 30.57 -11.59
CA ARG A 77 -37.70 31.58 -10.91
C ARG A 77 -36.85 32.63 -10.18
N TRP A 78 -37.34 33.87 -10.20
CA TRP A 78 -36.91 34.96 -9.34
C TRP A 78 -37.89 35.08 -8.18
N GLU A 79 -37.39 35.11 -6.95
CA GLU A 79 -38.20 35.23 -5.73
C GLU A 79 -38.20 36.68 -5.17
N VAL A 80 -37.35 37.55 -5.70
CA VAL A 80 -37.11 38.91 -5.18
C VAL A 80 -36.79 39.90 -6.30
N ASP A 81 -37.43 41.07 -6.28
CA ASP A 81 -37.18 42.20 -7.20
C ASP A 81 -36.09 43.18 -6.70
N GLU A 82 -35.53 43.99 -7.60
CA GLU A 82 -34.59 45.06 -7.23
C GLU A 82 -35.20 46.08 -6.26
N GLY A 83 -34.40 46.57 -5.31
CA GLY A 83 -34.85 47.47 -4.24
C GLY A 83 -35.53 46.77 -3.06
N THR A 84 -35.86 45.48 -3.15
CA THR A 84 -36.49 44.72 -2.07
C THR A 84 -35.53 44.48 -0.90
N PHE A 85 -36.05 44.59 0.33
CA PHE A 85 -35.36 44.18 1.55
C PHE A 85 -35.47 42.67 1.76
N VAL A 86 -34.33 42.00 1.92
CA VAL A 86 -34.22 40.56 2.19
C VAL A 86 -33.57 40.30 3.54
N THR A 87 -33.94 39.19 4.17
CA THR A 87 -33.35 38.72 5.43
C THR A 87 -32.38 37.55 5.18
N ALA A 88 -31.50 37.27 6.15
CA ALA A 88 -30.62 36.12 6.09
C ALA A 88 -31.39 34.80 5.83
N GLY A 89 -31.02 34.07 4.78
CA GLY A 89 -31.64 32.80 4.37
C GLY A 89 -32.84 32.92 3.41
N THR A 90 -33.35 34.12 3.15
CA THR A 90 -34.37 34.37 2.12
C THR A 90 -33.87 33.88 0.76
N ALA A 91 -34.69 33.13 0.02
CA ALA A 91 -34.38 32.71 -1.34
C ALA A 91 -34.41 33.91 -2.29
N LEU A 92 -33.49 33.95 -3.24
CA LEU A 92 -33.35 35.05 -4.21
C LEU A 92 -33.66 34.56 -5.62
N VAL A 93 -33.03 33.44 -6.00
CA VAL A 93 -33.10 32.84 -7.32
C VAL A 93 -33.12 31.33 -7.19
N GLU A 94 -34.03 30.68 -7.91
CA GLU A 94 -34.05 29.23 -8.10
C GLU A 94 -33.47 28.88 -9.47
N LEU A 95 -32.43 28.04 -9.47
CA LEU A 95 -31.73 27.56 -10.66
C LEU A 95 -32.08 26.10 -10.93
N ARG A 96 -32.38 25.77 -12.20
CA ARG A 96 -32.42 24.39 -12.67
C ARG A 96 -31.07 24.02 -13.27
N ASP A 97 -30.44 22.94 -12.80
CA ASP A 97 -29.14 22.49 -13.31
C ASP A 97 -29.19 22.28 -14.84
N ALA A 98 -28.18 22.78 -15.55
CA ALA A 98 -28.12 22.71 -17.01
C ALA A 98 -27.53 21.38 -17.53
N ARG A 99 -27.04 20.50 -16.64
CA ARG A 99 -26.43 19.22 -17.02
C ARG A 99 -27.50 18.14 -17.26
N ASP A 100 -27.40 17.47 -18.41
CA ASP A 100 -28.35 16.43 -18.88
C ASP A 100 -28.74 15.36 -17.82
N ARG A 101 -27.76 14.84 -17.06
CA ARG A 101 -27.99 13.86 -15.97
C ARG A 101 -28.98 14.34 -14.89
N PHE A 102 -29.20 15.65 -14.77
CA PHE A 102 -30.03 16.29 -13.73
C PHE A 102 -31.39 16.79 -14.27
N LEU A 103 -31.74 16.49 -15.52
CA LEU A 103 -33.06 16.79 -16.08
C LEU A 103 -34.16 15.85 -15.55
N ASP A 104 -33.78 14.75 -14.91
CA ASP A 104 -34.66 13.80 -14.23
C ASP A 104 -35.05 14.29 -12.83
N SER A 105 -36.34 14.58 -12.62
CA SER A 105 -36.89 15.00 -11.32
C SER A 105 -36.82 13.92 -10.24
N ALA A 106 -36.76 12.64 -10.61
CA ALA A 106 -36.72 11.51 -9.68
C ALA A 106 -35.29 10.99 -9.41
N LEU A 107 -34.24 11.66 -9.91
CA LEU A 107 -32.87 11.14 -9.86
C LEU A 107 -32.41 10.83 -8.43
N LEU A 108 -32.66 11.74 -7.48
CA LEU A 108 -32.25 11.57 -6.10
C LEU A 108 -32.95 10.38 -5.44
N GLU A 109 -34.25 10.22 -5.71
CA GLU A 109 -35.07 9.12 -5.19
C GLU A 109 -34.57 7.79 -5.75
N ARG A 110 -34.36 7.70 -7.08
CA ARG A 110 -33.81 6.50 -7.74
C ARG A 110 -32.43 6.10 -7.24
N VAL A 111 -31.54 7.07 -7.01
CA VAL A 111 -30.20 6.79 -6.43
C VAL A 111 -30.32 6.40 -4.95
N GLY A 112 -31.28 6.96 -4.21
CA GLY A 112 -31.62 6.53 -2.86
C GLY A 112 -32.11 5.08 -2.80
N GLU A 113 -33.07 4.71 -3.65
CA GLU A 113 -33.55 3.33 -3.80
C GLU A 113 -32.40 2.37 -4.17
N GLN A 114 -31.47 2.80 -5.02
CA GLN A 114 -30.28 2.03 -5.40
C GLN A 114 -29.32 1.83 -4.21
N VAL A 115 -29.11 2.87 -3.38
CA VAL A 115 -28.36 2.77 -2.12
C VAL A 115 -29.04 1.79 -1.17
N ASP A 116 -30.35 1.88 -0.97
CA ASP A 116 -31.08 0.97 -0.06
C ASP A 116 -31.19 -0.47 -0.60
N ALA A 117 -31.21 -0.67 -1.92
CA ALA A 117 -31.07 -1.99 -2.53
C ALA A 117 -29.67 -2.59 -2.28
N LYS A 118 -28.60 -1.80 -2.47
CA LYS A 118 -27.22 -2.22 -2.16
C LYS A 118 -27.03 -2.49 -0.67
N ARG A 119 -27.56 -1.65 0.21
CA ARG A 119 -27.52 -1.80 1.67
C ARG A 119 -28.20 -3.10 2.13
N ARG A 120 -29.37 -3.42 1.56
CA ARG A 120 -30.04 -4.73 1.76
C ARG A 120 -29.21 -5.90 1.25
N SER A 121 -28.56 -5.77 0.10
CA SER A 121 -27.67 -6.80 -0.45
C SER A 121 -26.45 -7.06 0.44
N VAL A 122 -25.80 -6.00 0.93
CA VAL A 122 -24.68 -6.09 1.89
C VAL A 122 -25.13 -6.73 3.21
N ALA A 123 -26.29 -6.35 3.74
CA ALA A 123 -26.85 -6.95 4.95
C ALA A 123 -27.13 -8.46 4.78
N ALA A 124 -27.66 -8.88 3.62
CA ALA A 124 -27.87 -10.29 3.28
C ALA A 124 -26.55 -11.07 3.13
N LYS A 125 -25.53 -10.48 2.50
CA LYS A 125 -24.19 -11.09 2.41
C LYS A 125 -23.54 -11.24 3.78
N ARG A 126 -23.67 -10.24 4.66
CA ARG A 126 -23.17 -10.30 6.04
C ARG A 126 -23.89 -11.37 6.86
N SER A 127 -25.21 -11.55 6.72
CA SER A 127 -25.93 -12.63 7.41
C SER A 127 -25.54 -14.02 6.89
N LYS A 128 -25.33 -14.18 5.58
CA LYS A 128 -24.81 -15.41 4.95
C LYS A 128 -23.40 -15.75 5.46
N LEU A 129 -22.51 -14.76 5.62
CA LEU A 129 -21.17 -14.95 6.18
C LEU A 129 -21.23 -15.48 7.63
N LEU A 130 -22.07 -14.88 8.48
CA LEU A 130 -22.28 -15.34 9.86
C LEU A 130 -22.85 -16.78 9.92
N GLN A 131 -23.74 -17.14 9.00
CA GLN A 131 -24.25 -18.52 8.89
C GLN A 131 -23.15 -19.51 8.50
N GLN A 132 -22.24 -19.12 7.61
CA GLN A 132 -21.09 -19.96 7.22
C GLN A 132 -20.04 -20.08 8.32
N GLU A 133 -19.85 -19.03 9.14
CA GLU A 133 -18.99 -19.08 10.32
C GLU A 133 -19.55 -20.05 11.37
N ALA A 134 -20.84 -19.94 11.71
CA ALA A 134 -21.50 -20.88 12.62
C ALA A 134 -21.49 -22.33 12.08
N LEU A 135 -21.65 -22.52 10.77
CA LEU A 135 -21.53 -23.83 10.12
C LEU A 135 -20.09 -24.39 10.22
N LEU A 136 -19.08 -23.55 10.02
CA LEU A 136 -17.67 -23.95 10.11
C LEU A 136 -17.31 -24.37 11.54
N GLU A 137 -17.76 -23.64 12.56
CA GLU A 137 -17.60 -24.00 13.97
C GLU A 137 -18.31 -25.33 14.30
N ALA A 138 -19.55 -25.51 13.83
CA ALA A 138 -20.29 -26.77 14.01
C ALA A 138 -19.59 -27.96 13.31
N LEU A 139 -19.02 -27.76 12.12
CA LEU A 139 -18.26 -28.78 11.40
C LEU A 139 -16.93 -29.10 12.09
N GLN A 140 -16.24 -28.12 12.67
CA GLN A 140 -15.01 -28.33 13.44
C GLN A 140 -15.29 -29.10 14.74
N ALA A 141 -16.37 -28.76 15.46
CA ALA A 141 -16.82 -29.51 16.64
C ALA A 141 -17.21 -30.96 16.27
N SER A 142 -17.94 -31.15 15.17
CA SER A 142 -18.31 -32.46 14.64
C SER A 142 -17.09 -33.29 14.22
N GLN A 143 -16.10 -32.67 13.55
CA GLN A 143 -14.82 -33.30 13.23
C GLN A 143 -14.09 -33.77 14.49
N ALA A 144 -13.96 -32.90 15.50
CA ALA A 144 -13.29 -33.25 16.75
C ALA A 144 -13.97 -34.44 17.45
N ALA A 145 -15.31 -34.46 17.50
CA ALA A 145 -16.08 -35.57 18.05
C ALA A 145 -15.90 -36.87 17.26
N ALA A 146 -15.98 -36.82 15.93
CA ALA A 146 -15.83 -37.98 15.04
C ALA A 146 -14.42 -38.58 15.11
N VAL A 147 -13.38 -37.75 15.17
CA VAL A 147 -11.99 -38.20 15.34
C VAL A 147 -11.78 -38.79 16.73
N ALA A 148 -12.27 -38.15 17.80
CA ALA A 148 -12.18 -38.70 19.15
C ALA A 148 -12.91 -40.05 19.30
N GLN A 149 -14.09 -40.22 18.68
CA GLN A 149 -14.82 -41.49 18.66
C GLN A 149 -14.03 -42.59 17.92
N ALA A 150 -13.45 -42.26 16.76
CA ALA A 150 -12.63 -43.19 15.99
C ALA A 150 -11.33 -43.56 16.72
N ASP A 151 -10.70 -42.63 17.43
CA ASP A 151 -9.48 -42.85 18.20
C ASP A 151 -9.75 -43.69 19.46
N ASN A 152 -10.88 -43.48 20.14
CA ASN A 152 -11.31 -44.26 21.31
C ASN A 152 -11.73 -45.71 20.98
N ALA A 153 -12.11 -46.01 19.73
CA ALA A 153 -12.42 -47.38 19.31
C ALA A 153 -11.19 -48.31 19.32
N VAL A 154 -10.00 -47.78 18.99
CA VAL A 154 -8.75 -48.55 18.90
C VAL A 154 -8.27 -49.13 20.24
N PRO A 155 -8.15 -48.39 21.36
CA PRO A 155 -7.74 -48.99 22.64
C PRO A 155 -8.75 -50.03 23.14
N ARG A 156 -10.05 -49.82 22.91
CA ARG A 156 -11.11 -50.79 23.24
C ARG A 156 -10.92 -52.11 22.47
N LEU A 157 -10.72 -52.04 21.15
CA LEU A 157 -10.50 -53.23 20.32
C LEU A 157 -9.13 -53.89 20.60
N ARG A 158 -8.08 -53.11 20.92
CA ARG A 158 -6.80 -53.67 21.39
C ARG A 158 -6.98 -54.47 22.68
N ALA A 159 -7.73 -53.96 23.65
CA ALA A 159 -8.04 -54.68 24.88
C ALA A 159 -8.81 -55.99 24.61
N ALA A 160 -9.80 -55.95 23.72
CA ALA A 160 -10.55 -57.14 23.29
C ALA A 160 -9.67 -58.18 22.58
N VAL A 161 -8.74 -57.75 21.71
CA VAL A 161 -7.73 -58.63 21.11
C VAL A 161 -6.84 -59.25 22.19
N THR A 162 -6.30 -58.47 23.14
CA THR A 162 -5.44 -59.03 24.20
C THR A 162 -6.16 -60.03 25.11
N ALA A 163 -7.46 -59.87 25.34
CA ALA A 163 -8.27 -60.86 26.06
C ALA A 163 -8.43 -62.16 25.25
N ALA A 164 -8.82 -62.05 23.97
CA ALA A 164 -8.94 -63.21 23.07
C ALA A 164 -7.59 -63.92 22.82
N GLU A 165 -6.46 -63.21 22.88
CA GLU A 165 -5.11 -63.78 22.83
C GLU A 165 -4.82 -64.64 24.07
N ALA A 166 -5.19 -64.15 25.26
CA ALA A 166 -5.04 -64.89 26.51
C ALA A 166 -5.93 -66.15 26.54
N ASP A 167 -7.20 -66.02 26.17
CA ASP A 167 -8.15 -67.16 26.11
C ASP A 167 -7.67 -68.25 25.13
N SER A 168 -7.22 -67.82 23.94
CA SER A 168 -6.65 -68.70 22.92
C SER A 168 -5.38 -69.42 23.42
N ALA A 169 -4.49 -68.73 24.12
CA ALA A 169 -3.29 -69.33 24.70
C ALA A 169 -3.60 -70.34 25.82
N VAL A 170 -4.61 -70.06 26.66
CA VAL A 170 -5.06 -70.97 27.71
C VAL A 170 -5.65 -72.26 27.11
N GLU A 171 -6.51 -72.15 26.09
CA GLU A 171 -7.08 -73.33 25.43
C GLU A 171 -6.05 -74.11 24.60
N ALA A 172 -5.09 -73.44 23.96
CA ALA A 172 -3.98 -74.12 23.30
C ALA A 172 -3.15 -74.96 24.29
N ALA A 173 -2.88 -74.42 25.49
CA ALA A 173 -2.18 -75.16 26.55
C ALA A 173 -3.03 -76.30 27.15
N ARG A 174 -4.37 -76.13 27.25
CA ARG A 174 -5.30 -77.20 27.64
C ARG A 174 -5.31 -78.33 26.62
N LEU A 175 -5.36 -77.99 25.33
CA LEU A 175 -5.32 -78.96 24.24
C LEU A 175 -3.99 -79.71 24.16
N ALA A 176 -2.85 -79.03 24.33
CA ALA A 176 -1.53 -79.67 24.34
C ALA A 176 -1.45 -80.76 25.44
N ARG A 177 -1.90 -80.45 26.66
CA ARG A 177 -1.99 -81.43 27.77
C ARG A 177 -2.95 -82.58 27.45
N ARG A 178 -4.13 -82.31 26.88
CA ARG A 178 -5.09 -83.37 26.51
C ARG A 178 -4.60 -84.28 25.39
N ARG A 179 -3.85 -83.76 24.41
CA ARG A 179 -3.19 -84.57 23.37
C ARG A 179 -2.17 -85.53 23.97
N GLN A 180 -1.38 -85.08 24.94
CA GLN A 180 -0.43 -85.93 25.65
C GLN A 180 -1.16 -87.03 26.44
N LEU A 181 -2.15 -86.67 27.26
CA LEU A 181 -2.95 -87.65 28.03
C LEU A 181 -3.68 -88.68 27.15
N HIS A 182 -4.13 -88.29 25.94
CA HIS A 182 -4.68 -89.24 24.97
C HIS A 182 -3.60 -90.15 24.35
N ALA A 183 -2.40 -89.64 24.08
CA ALA A 183 -1.27 -90.46 23.62
C ALA A 183 -0.81 -91.47 24.69
N ASP A 184 -0.92 -91.09 25.96
CA ASP A 184 -0.69 -91.96 27.13
C ASP A 184 -1.85 -92.96 27.39
N GLY A 185 -2.92 -92.93 26.58
CA GLY A 185 -4.09 -93.82 26.69
C GLY A 185 -5.09 -93.46 27.81
N LEU A 186 -4.93 -92.31 28.47
CA LEU A 186 -5.68 -91.90 29.66
C LEU A 186 -6.92 -91.02 29.35
N LEU A 187 -7.19 -90.71 28.08
CA LEU A 187 -8.29 -89.83 27.65
C LEU A 187 -9.03 -90.44 26.46
N THR A 188 -10.36 -90.28 26.40
CA THR A 188 -11.13 -90.78 25.25
C THR A 188 -11.01 -89.86 24.02
N ARG A 189 -11.18 -90.44 22.83
CA ARG A 189 -11.11 -89.70 21.56
C ARG A 189 -12.13 -88.55 21.48
N THR A 190 -13.33 -88.76 22.00
CA THR A 190 -14.41 -87.74 22.03
C THR A 190 -14.06 -86.54 22.91
N GLU A 191 -13.36 -86.76 24.03
CA GLU A 191 -12.88 -85.69 24.92
C GLU A 191 -11.70 -84.89 24.33
N LEU A 192 -10.93 -85.51 23.43
CA LEU A 192 -9.91 -84.84 22.64
C LEU A 192 -10.53 -84.00 21.52
N GLU A 193 -11.44 -84.56 20.73
CA GLU A 193 -12.15 -83.86 19.65
C GLU A 193 -12.95 -82.64 20.19
N ALA A 194 -13.56 -82.77 21.37
CA ALA A 194 -14.21 -81.65 22.06
C ALA A 194 -13.22 -80.52 22.46
N ALA A 195 -11.99 -80.86 22.85
CA ALA A 195 -10.96 -79.89 23.20
C ALA A 195 -10.35 -79.21 21.95
N GLU A 196 -10.21 -79.96 20.85
CA GLU A 196 -9.79 -79.39 19.56
C GLU A 196 -10.82 -78.38 19.05
N LEU A 197 -12.11 -78.71 19.15
CA LEU A 197 -13.19 -77.81 18.76
C LEU A 197 -13.29 -76.57 19.67
N ALA A 198 -12.97 -76.69 20.96
CA ALA A 198 -12.86 -75.54 21.86
C ALA A 198 -11.71 -74.59 21.46
N ALA A 199 -10.51 -75.12 21.20
CA ALA A 199 -9.36 -74.33 20.75
C ALA A 199 -9.54 -73.72 19.36
N GLN A 200 -10.27 -74.40 18.46
CA GLN A 200 -10.67 -73.83 17.16
C GLN A 200 -11.62 -72.65 17.32
N ARG A 201 -12.56 -72.69 18.28
CA ARG A 201 -13.47 -71.57 18.57
C ARG A 201 -12.73 -70.33 19.09
N THR A 202 -11.82 -70.49 20.05
CA THR A 202 -11.06 -69.35 20.60
C THR A 202 -10.08 -68.76 19.58
N THR A 203 -9.43 -69.58 18.77
CA THR A 203 -8.57 -69.08 17.68
C THR A 203 -9.37 -68.35 16.59
N ALA A 204 -10.56 -68.84 16.23
CA ALA A 204 -11.47 -68.14 15.33
C ALA A 204 -11.90 -66.76 15.89
N MET A 205 -12.31 -66.71 17.17
CA MET A 205 -12.65 -65.45 17.85
C MET A 205 -11.50 -64.45 17.85
N LEU A 206 -10.27 -64.91 18.14
CA LEU A 206 -9.07 -64.08 18.05
C LEU A 206 -8.84 -63.52 16.63
N THR A 207 -8.99 -64.35 15.60
CA THR A 207 -8.83 -63.87 14.20
C THR A 207 -9.90 -62.83 13.83
N ALA A 208 -11.14 -63.01 14.27
CA ALA A 208 -12.21 -62.04 14.07
C ALA A 208 -11.91 -60.69 14.75
N GLN A 209 -11.50 -60.70 16.02
CA GLN A 209 -11.14 -59.48 16.76
C GLN A 209 -9.93 -58.75 16.14
N ARG A 210 -8.91 -59.49 15.67
CA ARG A 210 -7.77 -58.91 14.94
C ARG A 210 -8.18 -58.29 13.60
N GLN A 211 -9.10 -58.91 12.87
CA GLN A 211 -9.66 -58.36 11.62
C GLN A 211 -10.48 -57.09 11.88
N GLU A 212 -11.30 -57.07 12.92
CA GLU A 212 -12.09 -55.89 13.31
C GLU A 212 -11.18 -54.69 13.65
N LEU A 213 -10.13 -54.91 14.46
CA LEU A 213 -9.13 -53.89 14.76
C LEU A 213 -8.42 -53.39 13.49
N ALA A 214 -8.03 -54.27 12.57
CA ALA A 214 -7.39 -53.89 11.31
C ALA A 214 -8.31 -53.03 10.42
N ASN A 215 -9.59 -53.41 10.30
CA ASN A 215 -10.59 -52.65 9.55
C ASN A 215 -10.79 -51.24 10.13
N VAL A 216 -10.84 -51.10 11.45
CA VAL A 216 -10.95 -49.79 12.11
C VAL A 216 -9.72 -48.93 11.88
N LEU A 217 -8.51 -49.49 12.00
CA LEU A 217 -7.25 -48.76 11.73
C LEU A 217 -7.16 -48.26 10.28
N LEU A 218 -7.59 -49.06 9.30
CA LEU A 218 -7.68 -48.64 7.89
C LEU A 218 -8.76 -47.56 7.68
N GLY A 219 -9.91 -47.68 8.38
CA GLY A 219 -11.01 -46.73 8.31
C GLY A 219 -10.72 -45.36 8.92
N GLN A 220 -9.89 -45.28 9.96
CA GLN A 220 -9.55 -44.03 10.67
C GLN A 220 -9.02 -42.92 9.74
N GLY A 221 -8.14 -43.29 8.79
CA GLY A 221 -7.61 -42.34 7.80
C GLY A 221 -8.72 -41.75 6.92
N GLY A 222 -9.68 -42.58 6.50
CA GLY A 222 -10.83 -42.14 5.72
C GLY A 222 -11.79 -41.22 6.48
N VAL A 223 -12.02 -41.47 7.77
CA VAL A 223 -12.83 -40.57 8.63
C VAL A 223 -12.16 -39.20 8.77
N ARG A 224 -10.86 -39.17 9.06
CA ARG A 224 -10.08 -37.93 9.17
C ARG A 224 -10.06 -37.14 7.85
N ALA A 225 -9.87 -37.83 6.73
CA ALA A 225 -9.86 -37.20 5.39
C ALA A 225 -11.20 -36.54 5.04
N ARG A 226 -12.34 -37.25 5.18
CA ARG A 226 -13.68 -36.70 4.90
C ARG A 226 -14.02 -35.51 5.79
N ALA A 227 -13.64 -35.56 7.06
CA ALA A 227 -13.89 -34.45 7.99
C ALA A 227 -13.04 -33.21 7.64
N ALA A 228 -11.77 -33.41 7.25
CA ALA A 228 -10.91 -32.33 6.78
C ALA A 228 -11.42 -31.72 5.45
N GLU A 229 -11.91 -32.55 4.51
CA GLU A 229 -12.52 -32.11 3.26
C GLU A 229 -13.76 -31.23 3.48
N ALA A 230 -14.65 -31.64 4.38
CA ALA A 230 -15.85 -30.86 4.72
C ALA A 230 -15.51 -29.49 5.34
N VAL A 231 -14.53 -29.43 6.25
CA VAL A 231 -14.05 -28.18 6.85
C VAL A 231 -13.34 -27.30 5.81
N ALA A 232 -12.52 -27.87 4.94
CA ALA A 232 -11.85 -27.13 3.87
C ALA A 232 -12.85 -26.52 2.87
N LYS A 233 -13.90 -27.25 2.51
CA LYS A 233 -14.99 -26.75 1.65
C LYS A 233 -15.73 -25.58 2.31
N ALA A 234 -16.17 -25.74 3.56
CA ALA A 234 -16.87 -24.68 4.30
C ALA A 234 -15.99 -23.42 4.50
N ALA A 235 -14.68 -23.60 4.73
CA ALA A 235 -13.73 -22.49 4.81
C ALA A 235 -13.57 -21.75 3.46
N SER A 236 -13.58 -22.47 2.33
CA SER A 236 -13.59 -21.88 0.99
C SER A 236 -14.87 -21.08 0.72
N ASP A 237 -16.04 -21.63 1.07
CA ASP A 237 -17.33 -20.97 0.87
C ASP A 237 -17.46 -19.68 1.72
N ARG A 238 -16.90 -19.70 2.95
CA ARG A 238 -16.73 -18.50 3.81
C ARG A 238 -15.83 -17.46 3.15
N ALA A 239 -14.66 -17.86 2.65
CA ALA A 239 -13.71 -16.94 2.02
C ALA A 239 -14.31 -16.27 0.76
N SER A 240 -15.03 -17.03 -0.07
CA SER A 240 -15.76 -16.49 -1.23
C SER A 240 -16.80 -15.45 -0.82
N THR A 241 -17.60 -15.75 0.21
CA THR A 241 -18.66 -14.85 0.67
C THR A 241 -18.09 -13.60 1.37
N ALA A 242 -16.93 -13.70 2.03
CA ALA A 242 -16.22 -12.55 2.58
C ALA A 242 -15.69 -11.61 1.48
N ALA A 243 -15.18 -12.15 0.37
CA ALA A 243 -14.79 -11.35 -0.79
C ALA A 243 -16.01 -10.66 -1.43
N GLU A 244 -17.09 -11.40 -1.67
CA GLU A 244 -18.36 -10.85 -2.17
C GLU A 244 -18.92 -9.74 -1.27
N LEU A 245 -18.73 -9.83 0.05
CA LEU A 245 -19.14 -8.80 1.01
C LEU A 245 -18.28 -7.53 0.86
N ALA A 246 -16.96 -7.67 0.78
CA ALA A 246 -16.05 -6.53 0.60
C ALA A 246 -16.34 -5.76 -0.69
N ASP A 247 -16.56 -6.46 -1.82
CA ASP A 247 -16.97 -5.83 -3.08
C ASP A 247 -18.31 -5.09 -2.94
N GLY A 248 -19.26 -5.68 -2.21
CA GLY A 248 -20.56 -5.07 -1.91
C GLY A 248 -20.47 -3.83 -1.04
N GLU A 249 -19.58 -3.81 -0.04
CA GLU A 249 -19.33 -2.65 0.83
C GLU A 249 -18.67 -1.51 0.04
N VAL A 250 -17.72 -1.81 -0.85
CA VAL A 250 -17.12 -0.82 -1.78
C VAL A 250 -18.19 -0.23 -2.71
N ASP A 251 -19.06 -1.05 -3.28
CA ASP A 251 -20.11 -0.57 -4.18
C ASP A 251 -21.23 0.18 -3.48
N LEU A 252 -21.49 -0.10 -2.20
CA LEU A 252 -22.37 0.70 -1.36
C LEU A 252 -21.73 2.07 -1.06
N ALA A 253 -20.47 2.11 -0.65
CA ALA A 253 -19.75 3.36 -0.35
C ALA A 253 -19.69 4.31 -1.57
N LYS A 254 -19.47 3.78 -2.78
CA LYS A 254 -19.59 4.57 -4.02
C LYS A 254 -20.98 5.18 -4.19
N ALA A 255 -22.04 4.39 -4.01
CA ALA A 255 -23.42 4.84 -4.18
C ALA A 255 -23.84 5.86 -3.11
N GLU A 256 -23.41 5.68 -1.86
CA GLU A 256 -23.65 6.65 -0.77
C GLU A 256 -22.89 7.96 -1.03
N SER A 257 -21.67 7.90 -1.57
CA SER A 257 -20.92 9.09 -1.99
C SER A 257 -21.59 9.81 -3.18
N GLU A 258 -22.13 9.07 -4.15
CA GLU A 258 -22.90 9.67 -5.25
C GLU A 258 -24.18 10.34 -4.72
N LEU A 259 -24.95 9.66 -3.86
CA LEU A 259 -26.15 10.24 -3.24
C LEU A 259 -25.83 11.51 -2.46
N SER A 260 -24.78 11.49 -1.62
CA SER A 260 -24.34 12.66 -0.85
C SER A 260 -23.92 13.84 -1.75
N ALA A 261 -23.23 13.56 -2.86
CA ALA A 261 -22.87 14.58 -3.85
C ALA A 261 -24.12 15.16 -4.55
N LEU A 262 -25.10 14.33 -4.89
CA LEU A 262 -26.37 14.77 -5.49
C LEU A 262 -27.19 15.62 -4.50
N THR A 263 -27.35 15.21 -3.24
CA THR A 263 -28.04 15.99 -2.20
C THR A 263 -27.36 17.33 -1.96
N THR A 264 -26.03 17.35 -1.86
CA THR A 264 -25.25 18.58 -1.68
C THR A 264 -25.46 19.52 -2.87
N ARG A 265 -25.41 18.98 -4.11
CA ARG A 265 -25.60 19.75 -5.34
C ARG A 265 -27.02 20.28 -5.49
N GLN A 266 -28.04 19.53 -5.09
CA GLN A 266 -29.42 20.00 -5.04
C GLN A 266 -29.57 21.16 -4.03
N GLY A 267 -28.84 21.15 -2.92
CA GLY A 267 -28.81 22.29 -1.99
C GLY A 267 -28.24 23.59 -2.58
N LEU A 268 -27.53 23.52 -3.72
CA LEU A 268 -26.94 24.67 -4.42
C LEU A 268 -27.84 25.27 -5.52
N THR A 269 -29.02 24.71 -5.78
CA THR A 269 -29.96 25.26 -6.78
C THR A 269 -30.65 26.55 -6.32
N THR A 270 -30.92 26.69 -5.02
CA THR A 270 -31.50 27.91 -4.45
C THR A 270 -30.41 28.84 -3.93
N ILE A 271 -30.18 29.97 -4.60
CA ILE A 271 -29.30 31.03 -4.08
C ILE A 271 -30.05 31.79 -2.99
N ARG A 272 -29.45 31.89 -1.80
CA ARG A 272 -30.03 32.53 -0.61
C ARG A 272 -29.22 33.74 -0.15
N ALA A 273 -29.87 34.74 0.43
CA ALA A 273 -29.20 35.90 1.01
C ALA A 273 -28.33 35.46 2.22
N PRO A 274 -27.03 35.79 2.28
CA PRO A 274 -26.19 35.42 3.41
C PRO A 274 -26.46 36.26 4.68
N ARG A 275 -27.17 37.39 4.55
CA ARG A 275 -27.50 38.34 5.63
C ARG A 275 -28.57 39.33 5.19
N ASP A 276 -29.06 40.12 6.14
CA ASP A 276 -30.06 41.16 5.92
C ASP A 276 -29.52 42.31 5.05
N GLY A 277 -30.25 42.70 4.02
CA GLY A 277 -29.80 43.69 3.04
C GLY A 277 -30.85 44.06 2.00
N TYR A 278 -30.49 44.99 1.11
CA TYR A 278 -31.27 45.37 -0.06
C TYR A 278 -30.64 44.81 -1.32
N VAL A 279 -31.46 44.28 -2.22
CA VAL A 279 -31.04 43.88 -3.56
C VAL A 279 -30.80 45.14 -4.40
N ILE A 280 -29.55 45.39 -4.81
CA ILE A 280 -29.20 46.60 -5.59
C ILE A 280 -29.39 46.36 -7.09
N ARG A 281 -28.91 45.21 -7.58
CA ARG A 281 -28.84 44.87 -9.00
C ARG A 281 -29.01 43.37 -9.20
N ALA A 282 -29.96 42.98 -10.03
CA ALA A 282 -30.02 41.68 -10.69
C ALA A 282 -29.15 41.76 -11.95
N LEU A 283 -28.06 40.98 -11.98
CA LEU A 283 -27.06 41.04 -13.05
C LEU A 283 -27.30 40.00 -14.16
N SER A 284 -28.08 38.96 -13.87
CA SER A 284 -28.48 37.95 -14.85
C SER A 284 -29.69 38.41 -15.67
N PRO A 285 -29.78 38.06 -16.97
CA PRO A 285 -31.01 38.24 -17.73
C PRO A 285 -32.17 37.43 -17.12
N GLY A 286 -33.40 37.76 -17.51
CA GLY A 286 -34.63 37.21 -16.93
C GLY A 286 -34.83 35.69 -17.08
N ARG A 287 -35.97 35.21 -16.57
CA ARG A 287 -36.34 33.78 -16.51
C ARG A 287 -36.02 33.02 -17.81
N GLY A 288 -35.30 31.90 -17.69
CA GLY A 288 -34.81 31.09 -18.80
C GLY A 288 -33.38 31.38 -19.25
N ALA A 289 -32.73 32.44 -18.75
CA ALA A 289 -31.31 32.69 -18.99
C ALA A 289 -30.42 31.60 -18.39
N ILE A 290 -29.29 31.32 -19.04
CA ILE A 290 -28.24 30.43 -18.52
C ILE A 290 -27.25 31.26 -17.72
N VAL A 291 -27.02 30.87 -16.47
CA VAL A 291 -26.00 31.42 -15.58
C VAL A 291 -24.90 30.38 -15.41
N LYS A 292 -23.64 30.81 -15.55
CA LYS A 292 -22.46 29.95 -15.39
C LYS A 292 -22.00 29.92 -13.93
N GLU A 293 -21.34 28.83 -13.56
CA GLU A 293 -20.64 28.72 -12.28
C GLU A 293 -19.62 29.87 -12.10
N GLY A 294 -19.69 30.58 -10.97
CA GLY A 294 -18.90 31.78 -10.70
C GLY A 294 -19.45 33.10 -11.30
N GLU A 295 -20.51 33.06 -12.11
CA GLU A 295 -21.13 34.27 -12.67
C GLU A 295 -21.93 35.04 -11.60
N PRO A 296 -21.80 36.37 -11.47
CA PRO A 296 -22.52 37.15 -10.47
C PRO A 296 -24.00 37.29 -10.84
N VAL A 297 -24.90 36.87 -9.95
CA VAL A 297 -26.35 36.81 -10.20
C VAL A 297 -27.06 38.02 -9.59
N VAL A 298 -26.75 38.34 -8.33
CA VAL A 298 -27.41 39.39 -7.54
C VAL A 298 -26.37 40.14 -6.71
N THR A 299 -26.43 41.47 -6.67
CA THR A 299 -25.62 42.27 -5.74
C THR A 299 -26.46 42.72 -4.54
N ILE A 300 -26.01 42.42 -3.32
CA ILE A 300 -26.67 42.84 -2.08
C ILE A 300 -25.88 43.94 -1.38
N GLN A 301 -26.56 45.01 -0.97
CA GLN A 301 -26.05 45.99 -0.01
C GLN A 301 -26.56 45.63 1.39
N PRO A 302 -25.68 45.45 2.40
CA PRO A 302 -26.12 45.31 3.79
C PRO A 302 -26.95 46.52 4.24
N ALA A 303 -28.06 46.27 4.96
CA ALA A 303 -29.04 47.32 5.27
C ALA A 303 -28.57 48.34 6.33
N ARG A 304 -27.44 48.09 7.01
CA ARG A 304 -26.84 48.96 8.03
C ARG A 304 -25.30 48.97 7.90
N PRO A 305 -24.72 49.59 6.86
CA PRO A 305 -23.27 49.61 6.66
C PRO A 305 -22.60 50.63 7.59
N GLU A 306 -21.44 50.29 8.18
CA GLU A 306 -20.59 51.28 8.86
C GLU A 306 -19.82 52.13 7.82
N LEU A 307 -20.37 53.28 7.45
CA LEU A 307 -19.77 54.22 6.51
C LEU A 307 -18.85 55.24 7.20
N VAL A 308 -17.72 55.57 6.55
CA VAL A 308 -16.75 56.58 6.99
C VAL A 308 -16.38 57.47 5.81
N ALA A 309 -16.29 58.78 6.04
CA ALA A 309 -15.74 59.72 5.05
C ALA A 309 -14.21 59.68 5.09
N ALA A 310 -13.58 59.19 4.03
CA ALA A 310 -12.15 59.30 3.81
C ALA A 310 -11.85 60.66 3.18
N LEU A 311 -11.21 61.55 3.95
CA LEU A 311 -10.85 62.91 3.54
C LEU A 311 -9.35 62.99 3.18
N GLU A 312 -9.05 63.59 2.05
CA GLU A 312 -7.69 63.95 1.64
C GLU A 312 -7.37 65.37 2.13
N ILE A 313 -6.30 65.50 2.90
CA ILE A 313 -5.81 66.77 3.47
C ILE A 313 -4.46 67.09 2.84
N ARG A 314 -4.24 68.34 2.43
CA ARG A 314 -2.97 68.77 1.84
C ARG A 314 -1.85 68.68 2.90
N PRO A 315 -0.62 68.28 2.53
CA PRO A 315 0.47 68.09 3.50
C PRO A 315 0.78 69.31 4.39
N VAL A 316 0.59 70.54 3.86
CA VAL A 316 0.78 71.80 4.61
C VAL A 316 -0.27 72.02 5.72
N ASP A 317 -1.46 71.46 5.55
CA ASP A 317 -2.60 71.58 6.49
C ASP A 317 -2.61 70.44 7.53
N LEU A 318 -1.79 69.40 7.35
CA LEU A 318 -1.71 68.23 8.22
C LEU A 318 -1.38 68.55 9.70
N PRO A 319 -0.49 69.52 10.04
CA PRO A 319 -0.24 69.90 11.43
C PRO A 319 -1.46 70.49 12.17
N LEU A 320 -2.51 70.89 11.43
CA LEU A 320 -3.76 71.43 11.99
C LEU A 320 -4.84 70.33 12.18
N ALA A 321 -4.55 69.08 11.79
CA ALA A 321 -5.47 67.96 11.85
C ALA A 321 -5.16 67.01 13.03
N GLU A 322 -6.04 66.98 14.03
CA GLU A 322 -5.94 66.09 15.19
C GLU A 322 -7.16 65.17 15.31
N VAL A 323 -6.96 63.96 15.84
CA VAL A 323 -8.05 63.03 16.13
C VAL A 323 -8.96 63.61 17.22
N GLY A 324 -10.28 63.58 16.96
CA GLY A 324 -11.31 64.16 17.83
C GLY A 324 -11.72 65.58 17.47
N ARG A 325 -10.99 66.28 16.59
CA ARG A 325 -11.39 67.64 16.14
C ARG A 325 -12.76 67.60 15.43
N PRO A 326 -13.62 68.61 15.62
CA PRO A 326 -14.89 68.69 14.93
C PRO A 326 -14.67 68.93 13.43
N VAL A 327 -15.29 68.08 12.61
CA VAL A 327 -15.26 68.16 11.15
C VAL A 327 -16.67 68.46 10.66
N ARG A 328 -16.80 69.35 9.67
CA ARG A 328 -18.05 69.61 8.96
C ARG A 328 -17.96 68.97 7.59
N LEU A 329 -18.81 67.97 7.35
CA LEU A 329 -18.95 67.35 6.03
C LEU A 329 -20.02 68.11 5.23
N GLN A 330 -19.72 68.35 3.96
CA GLN A 330 -20.68 68.75 2.95
C GLN A 330 -20.77 67.59 1.94
N PHE A 331 -21.98 67.14 1.64
CA PHE A 331 -22.22 66.14 0.61
C PHE A 331 -22.60 66.82 -0.70
N ASP A 332 -22.10 66.29 -1.81
CA ASP A 332 -22.48 66.75 -3.14
C ASP A 332 -23.99 66.56 -3.36
N GLY A 333 -24.61 67.46 -4.13
CA GLY A 333 -26.05 67.53 -4.32
C GLY A 333 -26.87 68.14 -3.18
N TRP A 334 -26.27 68.50 -2.03
CA TRP A 334 -26.96 69.25 -0.96
C TRP A 334 -26.46 70.70 -0.87
N PRO A 335 -27.34 71.72 -0.96
CA PRO A 335 -26.94 73.11 -0.87
C PRO A 335 -26.49 73.44 0.57
N ALA A 336 -25.26 73.93 0.70
CA ALA A 336 -24.67 74.32 1.98
C ALA A 336 -24.16 75.77 1.92
N ILE A 337 -24.44 76.53 2.96
CA ILE A 337 -23.88 77.86 3.18
C ILE A 337 -22.82 77.72 4.27
N VAL A 338 -21.55 77.74 3.88
CA VAL A 338 -20.41 77.56 4.78
C VAL A 338 -19.77 78.92 5.08
N VAL A 339 -19.97 79.42 6.31
CA VAL A 339 -19.29 80.62 6.81
C VAL A 339 -18.02 80.17 7.54
N SER A 340 -16.85 80.51 7.00
CA SER A 340 -15.57 80.17 7.63
C SER A 340 -15.34 80.98 8.90
N GLY A 341 -14.78 80.32 9.92
CA GLY A 341 -14.41 80.95 11.20
C GLY A 341 -15.53 81.18 12.22
N TRP A 342 -16.79 80.85 11.92
CA TRP A 342 -17.93 81.02 12.85
C TRP A 342 -18.68 79.70 13.10
N PRO A 343 -18.42 78.99 14.21
CA PRO A 343 -19.07 77.72 14.50
C PRO A 343 -20.57 77.88 14.79
N GLY A 344 -21.42 77.29 13.95
CA GLY A 344 -22.87 77.15 14.21
C GLY A 344 -23.80 77.89 13.25
N THR A 345 -23.30 78.80 12.42
CA THR A 345 -24.11 79.53 11.40
C THR A 345 -24.17 78.81 10.05
N SER A 346 -23.43 77.71 9.87
CA SER A 346 -23.39 76.92 8.64
C SER A 346 -24.62 76.01 8.48
N VAL A 347 -25.50 76.32 7.53
CA VAL A 347 -26.66 75.48 7.17
C VAL A 347 -26.28 74.53 6.03
N GLY A 348 -26.73 73.27 6.08
CA GLY A 348 -26.40 72.24 5.07
C GLY A 348 -25.07 71.50 5.28
N THR A 349 -24.48 71.53 6.48
CA THR A 349 -23.28 70.71 6.81
C THR A 349 -23.49 69.82 8.03
N TRP A 350 -22.97 68.60 7.96
CA TRP A 350 -23.10 67.60 9.01
C TRP A 350 -21.88 67.61 9.94
N GLY A 351 -22.12 67.69 11.24
CA GLY A 351 -21.06 67.61 12.25
C GLY A 351 -20.65 66.17 12.50
N THR A 352 -19.34 65.91 12.39
CA THR A 352 -18.70 64.65 12.84
C THR A 352 -17.39 64.99 13.56
N CYS A 353 -16.63 64.00 14.00
CA CYS A 353 -15.28 64.18 14.54
C CYS A 353 -14.26 63.42 13.69
N ALA A 354 -13.06 64.00 13.55
CA ALA A 354 -11.95 63.34 12.88
C ALA A 354 -11.57 62.06 13.65
N ARG A 355 -11.59 60.90 12.98
CA ARG A 355 -11.18 59.62 13.58
C ARG A 355 -9.82 59.19 13.02
N GLY A 356 -8.90 58.82 13.90
CA GLY A 356 -7.58 58.34 13.51
C GLY A 356 -7.66 57.00 12.78
N GLY A 357 -7.53 57.03 11.45
CA GLY A 357 -7.29 55.83 10.65
C GLY A 357 -5.82 55.42 10.77
N ARG A 358 -5.55 54.20 11.23
CA ARG A 358 -4.21 53.60 11.01
C ARG A 358 -4.09 53.32 9.51
N GLY A 359 -3.32 54.15 8.81
CA GLY A 359 -2.77 53.80 7.50
C GLY A 359 -2.05 52.45 7.57
N GLY A 360 -2.01 51.73 6.45
CA GLY A 360 -1.66 50.31 6.41
C GLY A 360 -0.32 49.94 7.07
N HIS A 361 -0.22 48.67 7.46
CA HIS A 361 0.96 47.99 8.05
C HIS A 361 1.25 48.21 9.55
N ARG A 362 0.41 47.60 10.42
CA ARG A 362 0.83 46.63 11.46
C ARG A 362 -0.35 46.15 12.31
N GLN A 363 -0.50 44.84 12.48
CA GLN A 363 -1.47 44.24 13.41
C GLN A 363 -0.91 44.24 14.84
N GLY A 364 -1.78 44.48 15.83
CA GLY A 364 -1.50 44.43 17.26
C GLY A 364 -2.82 44.54 18.04
N HIS A 365 -3.03 43.67 19.02
CA HIS A 365 -4.36 43.23 19.47
C HIS A 365 -4.75 43.80 20.87
N LEU A 366 -6.07 43.87 21.13
CA LEU A 366 -6.75 44.02 22.46
C LEU A 366 -6.83 45.45 23.06
N PRO A 367 -7.79 45.72 23.99
CA PRO A 367 -9.23 45.42 23.91
C PRO A 367 -10.14 46.63 24.28
N HIS A 368 -11.47 46.50 24.06
CA HIS A 368 -12.49 47.49 24.44
C HIS A 368 -13.14 47.20 25.80
N PRO A 369 -13.50 48.26 26.56
CA PRO A 369 -14.84 48.49 27.10
C PRO A 369 -15.57 49.56 26.24
N GLY A 370 -16.89 49.79 26.31
CA GLY A 370 -17.96 49.17 27.07
C GLY A 370 -19.17 50.13 27.16
N ALA A 371 -20.41 49.62 27.10
CA ALA A 371 -21.69 50.37 27.17
C ALA A 371 -22.01 51.29 25.95
N SER A 372 -23.27 51.65 25.62
CA SER A 372 -24.58 51.41 26.25
C SER A 372 -25.75 51.31 25.24
N ARG A 373 -26.85 50.67 25.66
CA ARG A 373 -28.13 50.46 24.93
C ARG A 373 -28.98 51.73 24.71
N PHE A 374 -29.95 51.66 23.79
CA PHE A 374 -31.42 51.85 23.99
C PHE A 374 -32.11 51.39 22.67
N GLY A 375 -33.06 50.44 22.60
CA GLY A 375 -34.47 50.38 23.07
C GLY A 375 -35.39 50.22 21.82
N ARG A 376 -36.57 49.57 21.73
CA ARG A 376 -37.47 48.76 22.62
C ARG A 376 -38.28 47.73 21.75
N HIS A 377 -38.99 46.79 22.39
CA HIS A 377 -39.87 45.73 21.78
C HIS A 377 -41.26 46.24 21.30
N PRO A 378 -42.12 45.44 20.59
CA PRO A 378 -42.88 44.23 21.08
C PRO A 378 -42.54 42.91 20.31
N VAL A 379 -42.59 41.68 20.86
CA VAL A 379 -43.75 40.81 21.22
C VAL A 379 -44.62 40.44 19.98
N ALA A 380 -44.90 39.18 19.59
CA ALA A 380 -44.67 37.81 20.13
C ALA A 380 -44.13 36.86 19.00
N GLY A 381 -44.12 35.51 19.00
CA GLY A 381 -44.41 34.43 19.98
C GLY A 381 -44.65 33.04 19.31
N GLY A 382 -44.07 31.92 19.81
CA GLY A 382 -44.24 30.54 19.28
C GLY A 382 -43.11 29.58 19.70
N PRO A 383 -43.33 28.24 19.85
CA PRO A 383 -42.42 27.37 20.61
C PRO A 383 -41.28 26.73 19.78
N PRO A 384 -40.03 26.63 20.31
CA PRO A 384 -38.98 25.84 19.71
C PRO A 384 -39.07 24.36 20.11
N SER A 385 -39.03 23.48 19.10
CA SER A 385 -38.99 22.03 19.24
C SER A 385 -37.65 21.50 19.78
N ARG A 386 -37.67 20.28 20.32
CA ARG A 386 -36.53 19.59 20.93
C ARG A 386 -35.45 19.19 19.89
N GLN A 387 -34.48 20.05 19.58
CA GLN A 387 -33.23 19.57 18.93
C GLN A 387 -31.99 20.49 19.04
N ARG A 388 -31.67 21.01 20.24
CA ARG A 388 -30.35 21.59 20.55
C ARG A 388 -29.80 21.17 21.94
N ARG A 389 -29.52 19.87 22.08
CA ARG A 389 -28.70 19.28 23.18
C ARG A 389 -27.86 18.09 22.65
N ALA A 390 -27.05 18.35 21.63
CA ALA A 390 -26.18 17.33 21.02
C ALA A 390 -24.85 17.87 20.47
N TRP A 391 -24.58 19.17 20.60
CA TRP A 391 -23.43 19.86 19.98
C TRP A 391 -22.61 20.70 20.97
N VAL A 392 -22.86 20.55 22.28
CA VAL A 392 -22.06 21.19 23.34
C VAL A 392 -21.31 20.14 24.16
N ASP A 393 -21.88 18.95 24.35
CA ASP A 393 -21.26 17.86 25.12
C ASP A 393 -20.12 17.16 24.34
N ALA A 394 -20.21 17.09 23.00
CA ALA A 394 -19.20 16.46 22.13
C ALA A 394 -17.85 17.21 22.08
N ALA A 395 -17.78 18.46 22.55
CA ALA A 395 -16.56 19.26 22.56
C ALA A 395 -15.76 19.15 23.88
N GLN A 396 -16.29 18.49 24.92
CA GLN A 396 -15.63 18.37 26.22
C GLN A 396 -15.00 16.98 26.48
N ASP A 397 -15.52 15.92 25.86
CA ASP A 397 -14.98 14.54 26.02
C ASP A 397 -13.62 14.29 25.33
N GLY A 398 -13.24 15.11 24.35
CA GLY A 398 -11.95 14.99 23.66
C GLY A 398 -10.74 15.30 24.56
N ALA A 399 -10.91 16.14 25.58
CA ALA A 399 -9.84 16.58 26.46
C ALA A 399 -9.58 15.64 27.66
N ALA A 400 -10.50 14.70 27.94
CA ALA A 400 -10.42 13.81 29.09
C ALA A 400 -9.56 12.54 28.83
N ARG A 401 -9.43 12.10 27.57
CA ARG A 401 -8.71 10.86 27.21
C ARG A 401 -7.20 11.00 27.01
N LEU A 402 -6.66 12.23 27.01
CA LEU A 402 -5.22 12.48 26.83
C LEU A 402 -4.46 12.78 28.14
N ARG A 403 -5.13 12.76 29.30
CA ARG A 403 -4.50 12.99 30.62
C ARG A 403 -4.25 11.73 31.46
N THR A 404 -4.68 10.56 30.99
CA THR A 404 -4.51 9.26 31.70
C THR A 404 -3.34 8.42 31.20
N LEU A 405 -2.64 8.83 30.13
CA LEU A 405 -1.45 8.12 29.60
C LEU A 405 -0.10 8.72 30.03
N ALA A 406 -0.09 9.82 30.78
CA ALA A 406 1.12 10.52 31.23
C ALA A 406 1.50 10.26 32.71
N ALA A 407 0.86 9.28 33.37
CA ALA A 407 1.03 9.01 34.81
C ALA A 407 1.31 7.52 35.12
N ALA A 408 2.17 6.87 34.34
CA ALA A 408 2.58 5.48 34.57
C ALA A 408 4.06 5.20 34.21
N GLN A 409 4.97 6.13 34.53
CA GLN A 409 6.41 5.87 34.54
C GLN A 409 6.98 5.87 35.96
N ARG A 410 6.83 4.73 36.64
CA ARG A 410 7.76 4.28 37.70
C ARG A 410 8.12 2.83 37.41
N LEU A 411 9.31 2.64 36.85
CA LEU A 411 9.89 1.32 36.60
C LEU A 411 10.25 0.65 37.94
N PRO A 412 9.79 -0.58 38.23
CA PRO A 412 10.43 -1.43 39.20
C PRO A 412 11.64 -2.12 38.55
N ALA A 413 12.81 -2.01 39.17
CA ALA A 413 13.95 -2.85 38.80
C ALA A 413 13.66 -4.30 39.24
N GLY A 414 13.68 -5.26 38.31
CA GLY A 414 13.36 -6.65 38.67
C GLY A 414 13.45 -7.69 37.55
N VAL A 415 14.58 -8.39 37.51
CA VAL A 415 14.69 -9.81 37.11
C VAL A 415 14.09 -10.24 35.76
N TRP A 416 14.90 -10.17 34.70
CA TRP A 416 14.77 -11.09 33.55
C TRP A 416 15.87 -12.15 33.57
N ARG A 417 15.52 -13.37 33.98
CA ARG A 417 16.40 -14.55 33.94
C ARG A 417 16.67 -14.96 32.49
N ARG A 418 17.88 -14.71 31.97
CA ARG A 418 18.36 -15.39 30.75
C ARG A 418 18.45 -16.90 31.00
N ARG A 419 17.55 -17.69 30.39
CA ARG A 419 17.78 -19.12 30.18
C ARG A 419 18.88 -19.28 29.13
N ARG A 420 20.08 -19.73 29.54
CA ARG A 420 21.12 -20.18 28.61
C ARG A 420 20.77 -21.57 28.06
N PRO A 421 20.96 -21.86 26.76
CA PRO A 421 20.94 -23.23 26.27
C PRO A 421 22.18 -24.01 26.76
N ARG A 422 22.02 -25.30 27.07
CA ARG A 422 23.12 -26.20 27.42
C ARG A 422 23.98 -26.50 26.18
N ARG A 423 25.19 -25.94 26.10
CA ARG A 423 26.25 -26.56 25.26
C ARG A 423 26.68 -27.88 25.92
N ARG A 424 26.64 -28.99 25.17
CA ARG A 424 27.27 -30.25 25.59
C ARG A 424 28.79 -30.08 25.55
N ARG A 425 29.48 -30.58 26.57
CA ARG A 425 30.94 -30.79 26.52
C ARG A 425 31.23 -31.98 25.60
N GLY A 426 31.89 -31.72 24.47
CA GLY A 426 32.81 -32.68 23.85
C GLY A 426 34.20 -32.41 24.43
N GLN A 427 35.00 -33.45 24.63
CA GLN A 427 36.35 -33.32 25.19
C GLN A 427 37.33 -32.93 24.08
N GLU A 428 38.14 -31.89 24.29
CA GLU A 428 39.37 -31.69 23.54
C GLU A 428 40.52 -32.44 24.22
N ALA A 429 41.33 -33.12 23.43
CA ALA A 429 42.57 -33.72 23.87
C ALA A 429 43.76 -32.79 23.54
N MET A 430 44.61 -32.61 24.55
CA MET A 430 45.95 -32.02 24.54
C MET A 430 46.65 -31.80 23.19
N SER A 431 47.23 -30.60 23.01
CA SER A 431 48.65 -30.49 22.69
C SER A 431 49.26 -29.23 23.34
N ARG A 432 50.60 -29.18 23.45
CA ARG A 432 51.35 -28.19 24.25
C ARG A 432 52.21 -27.28 23.37
N GLY A 433 52.47 -26.08 23.88
CA GLY A 433 53.54 -25.17 23.41
C GLY A 433 52.98 -23.81 22.95
N SER A 434 53.65 -22.67 23.17
CA SER A 434 54.81 -22.37 24.03
C SER A 434 54.82 -20.85 24.30
N LEU A 435 55.42 -20.41 25.40
CA LEU A 435 55.55 -18.99 25.77
C LEU A 435 56.75 -18.32 25.08
N LEU A 436 56.56 -17.09 24.60
CA LEU A 436 57.51 -15.96 24.46
C LEU A 436 56.65 -14.78 23.94
N GLY A 437 56.61 -13.58 24.54
CA GLY A 437 57.75 -12.69 24.81
C GLY A 437 58.09 -11.99 23.49
N VAL A 438 57.79 -10.70 23.26
CA VAL A 438 58.35 -9.51 23.96
C VAL A 438 57.42 -8.30 23.79
N ALA A 439 57.49 -7.35 24.72
CA ALA A 439 56.72 -6.10 24.70
C ALA A 439 57.31 -5.04 23.74
N LEU A 440 56.45 -4.20 23.16
CA LEU A 440 56.84 -2.83 22.79
C LEU A 440 55.70 -1.85 23.08
N LEU A 441 56.00 -0.87 23.93
CA LEU A 441 55.18 0.32 24.13
C LEU A 441 55.25 1.18 22.85
N LEU A 442 54.15 1.26 22.12
CA LEU A 442 53.93 2.31 21.13
C LEU A 442 52.59 3.00 21.39
N ALA A 443 52.59 4.30 21.14
CA ALA A 443 51.56 5.24 21.56
C ALA A 443 50.13 4.77 21.23
N GLY A 444 49.20 5.06 22.15
CA GLY A 444 47.77 4.89 21.95
C GLY A 444 47.23 5.84 20.89
N ALA A 445 47.49 5.54 19.62
CA ALA A 445 46.62 5.94 18.55
C ALA A 445 45.31 5.16 18.75
N VAL A 446 44.28 5.85 19.24
CA VAL A 446 42.90 5.36 19.15
C VAL A 446 42.68 5.06 17.67
N PRO A 447 42.38 3.81 17.26
CA PRO A 447 42.05 3.55 15.88
C PRO A 447 40.78 4.35 15.58
N ALA A 448 40.90 5.35 14.71
CA ALA A 448 39.74 5.99 14.12
C ALA A 448 38.89 4.86 13.55
N ALA A 449 37.64 4.76 14.01
CA ALA A 449 36.77 3.63 13.66
C ALA A 449 36.76 3.46 12.14
N ALA A 450 37.32 2.35 11.67
CA ALA A 450 37.33 2.02 10.26
C ALA A 450 35.87 1.96 9.81
N GLN A 451 35.47 2.91 8.96
CA GLN A 451 34.13 2.93 8.40
C GLN A 451 34.08 1.83 7.35
N ASP A 452 33.70 0.63 7.77
CA ASP A 452 33.55 -0.51 6.87
C ASP A 452 32.60 -0.11 5.74
N THR A 453 33.10 -0.13 4.51
CA THR A 453 32.30 0.07 3.32
C THR A 453 31.78 -1.27 2.83
N LEU A 454 30.49 -1.35 2.50
CA LEU A 454 29.88 -2.56 1.98
C LEU A 454 29.60 -2.37 0.48
N PRO A 455 30.44 -2.93 -0.42
CA PRO A 455 30.28 -2.75 -1.85
C PRO A 455 29.24 -3.72 -2.44
N LEU A 456 28.54 -3.28 -3.49
CA LEU A 456 27.49 -4.06 -4.16
C LEU A 456 27.90 -5.50 -4.54
N PRO A 457 29.10 -5.79 -5.10
CA PRO A 457 29.48 -7.16 -5.43
C PRO A 457 29.52 -8.12 -4.22
N GLU A 458 29.92 -7.64 -3.04
CA GLU A 458 29.95 -8.45 -1.81
C GLU A 458 28.53 -8.71 -1.29
N VAL A 459 27.61 -7.75 -1.45
CA VAL A 459 26.18 -7.97 -1.18
C VAL A 459 25.65 -9.06 -2.08
N LEU A 460 25.81 -8.94 -3.41
CA LEU A 460 25.30 -9.91 -4.37
C LEU A 460 25.88 -11.31 -4.14
N ARG A 461 27.18 -11.43 -3.85
CA ARG A 461 27.83 -12.70 -3.50
C ARG A 461 27.18 -13.39 -2.30
N ARG A 462 26.81 -12.64 -1.25
CA ARG A 462 26.09 -13.19 -0.08
C ARG A 462 24.67 -13.65 -0.44
N VAL A 463 23.96 -12.87 -1.26
CA VAL A 463 22.63 -13.24 -1.75
C VAL A 463 22.68 -14.57 -2.52
N GLU A 464 23.62 -14.76 -3.45
CA GLU A 464 23.70 -15.99 -4.25
C GLU A 464 23.94 -17.26 -3.42
N LEU A 465 24.74 -17.17 -2.36
CA LEU A 465 25.14 -18.33 -1.55
C LEU A 465 24.03 -18.83 -0.60
N ALA A 466 23.22 -17.91 -0.06
CA ALA A 466 22.35 -18.24 1.07
C ALA A 466 20.85 -17.98 0.85
N HIS A 467 20.44 -17.19 -0.16
CA HIS A 467 19.08 -16.65 -0.23
C HIS A 467 17.98 -17.75 -0.37
N PRO A 468 16.93 -17.73 0.47
CA PRO A 468 15.95 -18.81 0.54
C PRO A 468 15.11 -19.00 -0.73
N LEU A 469 14.86 -17.94 -1.53
CA LEU A 469 14.16 -18.09 -2.81
C LEU A 469 14.95 -18.94 -3.81
N LEU A 470 16.28 -18.80 -3.83
CA LEU A 470 17.15 -19.60 -4.71
C LEU A 470 17.20 -21.05 -4.25
N ARG A 471 17.32 -21.28 -2.93
CA ARG A 471 17.23 -22.62 -2.33
C ARG A 471 15.90 -23.31 -2.63
N ARG A 472 14.78 -22.58 -2.54
CA ARG A 472 13.43 -23.05 -2.92
C ARG A 472 13.36 -23.41 -4.41
N GLN A 473 13.81 -22.53 -5.29
CA GLN A 473 13.71 -22.76 -6.73
C GLN A 473 14.63 -23.91 -7.19
N ALA A 474 15.81 -24.05 -6.58
CA ALA A 474 16.71 -25.18 -6.81
C ALA A 474 16.07 -26.51 -6.35
N ALA A 475 15.37 -26.53 -5.22
CA ALA A 475 14.62 -27.71 -4.77
C ALA A 475 13.47 -28.06 -5.74
N LEU A 476 12.79 -27.07 -6.33
CA LEU A 476 11.76 -27.30 -7.35
C LEU A 476 12.36 -27.85 -8.65
N ALA A 477 13.47 -27.31 -9.14
CA ALA A 477 14.20 -27.84 -10.29
C ALA A 477 14.68 -29.28 -10.05
N GLY A 478 15.27 -29.55 -8.88
CA GLY A 478 15.66 -30.90 -8.46
C GLY A 478 14.47 -31.88 -8.40
N ALA A 479 13.30 -31.42 -7.96
CA ALA A 479 12.08 -32.23 -7.98
C ALA A 479 11.57 -32.53 -9.40
N GLN A 480 11.75 -31.64 -10.38
CA GLN A 480 11.42 -31.92 -11.78
C GLN A 480 12.44 -32.87 -12.42
N ALA A 481 13.74 -32.71 -12.14
CA ALA A 481 14.77 -33.66 -12.56
C ALA A 481 14.52 -35.07 -11.98
N ALA A 482 14.10 -35.16 -10.72
CA ALA A 482 13.70 -36.42 -10.09
C ALA A 482 12.45 -37.03 -10.76
N ARG A 483 11.47 -36.23 -11.17
CA ARG A 483 10.30 -36.70 -11.95
C ARG A 483 10.68 -37.18 -13.35
N ALA A 484 11.60 -36.48 -14.03
CA ALA A 484 12.16 -36.93 -15.31
C ALA A 484 12.86 -38.29 -15.15
N SER A 485 13.69 -38.45 -14.11
CA SER A 485 14.27 -39.76 -13.76
C SER A 485 13.21 -40.81 -13.43
N ALA A 486 12.12 -40.47 -12.72
CA ALA A 486 11.04 -41.40 -12.40
C ALA A 486 10.30 -41.92 -13.64
N THR A 487 10.23 -41.15 -14.74
CA THR A 487 9.66 -41.68 -16.01
C THR A 487 10.47 -42.83 -16.61
N ARG A 488 11.75 -42.99 -16.24
CA ARG A 488 12.56 -44.14 -16.65
C ARG A 488 12.02 -45.44 -16.07
N GLY A 489 11.34 -45.39 -14.92
CA GLY A 489 10.66 -46.54 -14.31
C GLY A 489 9.51 -47.10 -15.16
N ALA A 490 9.02 -46.38 -16.17
CA ALA A 490 8.07 -46.93 -17.15
C ALA A 490 8.70 -48.01 -18.05
N PHE A 491 10.03 -48.15 -18.03
CA PHE A 491 10.83 -49.14 -18.75
C PHE A 491 11.39 -50.25 -17.84
N ASP A 492 11.12 -50.21 -16.53
CA ASP A 492 11.60 -51.20 -15.57
C ASP A 492 10.90 -52.56 -15.76
N PRO A 493 11.56 -53.69 -15.43
CA PRO A 493 10.93 -55.00 -15.43
C PRO A 493 9.85 -55.09 -14.34
N VAL A 494 8.62 -55.40 -14.75
CA VAL A 494 7.48 -55.57 -13.85
C VAL A 494 7.25 -57.06 -13.58
N LEU A 495 7.37 -57.46 -12.32
CA LEU A 495 6.91 -58.75 -11.80
C LEU A 495 5.50 -58.61 -11.21
N ALA A 496 4.51 -59.22 -11.86
CA ALA A 496 3.14 -59.30 -11.37
C ALA A 496 2.83 -60.72 -10.88
N LEU A 497 2.26 -60.81 -9.68
CA LEU A 497 1.76 -62.05 -9.09
C LEU A 497 0.23 -61.98 -9.05
N SER A 498 -0.45 -62.90 -9.74
CA SER A 498 -1.91 -62.97 -9.71
C SER A 498 -2.37 -64.27 -9.04
N ALA A 499 -3.41 -64.17 -8.22
CA ALA A 499 -4.10 -65.32 -7.65
C ALA A 499 -5.59 -64.99 -7.57
N GLY A 500 -6.42 -65.84 -8.16
CA GLY A 500 -7.87 -65.68 -8.18
C GLY A 500 -8.58 -67.02 -8.21
N GLY A 501 -9.86 -67.00 -7.86
CA GLY A 501 -10.74 -68.15 -8.02
C GLY A 501 -12.15 -67.66 -8.32
N LYS A 502 -12.94 -68.51 -8.99
CA LYS A 502 -14.38 -68.31 -9.15
C LYS A 502 -15.10 -69.42 -8.41
N THR A 503 -16.02 -69.03 -7.55
CA THR A 503 -17.02 -69.90 -6.95
C THR A 503 -18.31 -69.83 -7.75
N LYS A 504 -19.01 -70.96 -7.83
CA LYS A 504 -20.30 -71.12 -8.49
C LYS A 504 -21.04 -72.22 -7.74
N ASP A 505 -22.31 -71.98 -7.40
CA ASP A 505 -23.13 -72.91 -6.60
C ASP A 505 -22.43 -73.38 -5.31
N ASP A 506 -21.82 -72.41 -4.59
CA ASP A 506 -20.95 -72.57 -3.41
C ASP A 506 -19.75 -73.52 -3.54
N LYS A 507 -19.42 -73.92 -4.78
CA LYS A 507 -18.27 -74.78 -5.10
C LYS A 507 -17.18 -74.00 -5.83
N LEU A 508 -15.92 -74.38 -5.60
CA LEU A 508 -14.77 -73.73 -6.24
C LEU A 508 -14.63 -74.22 -7.70
N ALA A 509 -15.30 -73.53 -8.63
CA ALA A 509 -15.35 -73.90 -10.04
C ALA A 509 -14.01 -73.75 -10.76
N THR A 510 -13.26 -72.67 -10.48
CA THR A 510 -11.91 -72.46 -11.04
C THR A 510 -10.98 -71.76 -10.05
N ARG A 511 -9.68 -72.03 -10.18
CA ARG A 511 -8.57 -71.36 -9.49
C ARG A 511 -7.47 -71.07 -10.50
N ARG A 512 -7.03 -69.81 -10.54
CA ARG A 512 -5.95 -69.32 -11.41
C ARG A 512 -4.84 -68.72 -10.54
N ARG A 513 -3.59 -69.05 -10.86
CA ARG A 513 -2.39 -68.38 -10.34
C ARG A 513 -1.48 -68.05 -11.52
N SER A 514 -0.95 -66.84 -11.60
CA SER A 514 0.10 -66.49 -12.56
C SER A 514 1.26 -65.75 -11.91
N ILE A 515 2.44 -65.95 -12.48
CA ILE A 515 3.64 -65.17 -12.24
C ILE A 515 4.04 -64.61 -13.60
N ASP A 516 3.93 -63.30 -13.77
CA ASP A 516 4.17 -62.58 -15.01
C ASP A 516 5.37 -61.64 -14.83
N LEU A 517 6.51 -61.97 -15.46
CA LEU A 517 7.64 -61.06 -15.60
C LEU A 517 7.57 -60.39 -16.97
N SER A 518 7.52 -59.07 -17.02
CA SER A 518 7.48 -58.32 -18.28
C SER A 518 8.51 -57.21 -18.33
N LEU A 519 9.30 -57.16 -19.41
CA LEU A 519 10.35 -56.17 -19.67
C LEU A 519 9.96 -55.33 -20.89
N PRO A 520 9.47 -54.09 -20.69
CA PRO A 520 9.16 -53.17 -21.78
C PRO A 520 10.42 -52.50 -22.36
N LEU A 521 10.71 -52.75 -23.63
CA LEU A 521 11.86 -52.17 -24.32
C LEU A 521 11.56 -50.74 -24.83
N ALA A 522 12.61 -49.94 -24.94
CA ALA A 522 12.52 -48.53 -25.34
C ALA A 522 11.85 -48.31 -26.71
N GLU A 523 12.09 -49.23 -27.66
CA GLU A 523 11.58 -49.13 -29.04
C GLU A 523 10.11 -49.55 -29.22
N GLY A 524 9.42 -49.91 -28.13
CA GLY A 524 8.01 -50.30 -28.16
C GLY A 524 7.69 -51.77 -27.84
N PRO A 525 8.46 -52.80 -28.26
CA PRO A 525 8.12 -54.17 -27.94
C PRO A 525 8.31 -54.47 -26.45
N THR A 526 7.54 -55.41 -25.93
CA THR A 526 7.61 -55.87 -24.53
C THR A 526 7.90 -57.36 -24.53
N VAL A 527 9.04 -57.75 -23.97
CA VAL A 527 9.40 -59.16 -23.73
C VAL A 527 8.67 -59.61 -22.46
N PHE A 528 8.16 -60.84 -22.42
CA PHE A 528 7.53 -61.38 -21.22
C PHE A 528 7.82 -62.87 -21.02
N VAL A 529 7.81 -63.28 -19.76
CA VAL A 529 7.82 -64.65 -19.28
C VAL A 529 6.65 -64.81 -18.30
N ARG A 530 5.73 -65.73 -18.57
CA ARG A 530 4.56 -66.04 -17.75
C ARG A 530 4.58 -67.50 -17.35
N PHE A 531 4.48 -67.77 -16.05
CA PHE A 531 4.13 -69.07 -15.51
C PHE A 531 2.66 -69.04 -15.03
N GLU A 532 1.84 -70.00 -15.45
CA GLU A 532 0.40 -70.04 -15.14
C GLU A 532 -0.09 -71.43 -14.71
N ASP A 533 -0.73 -71.49 -13.53
CA ASP A 533 -1.38 -72.67 -12.94
C ASP A 533 -2.89 -72.44 -12.84
N LEU A 534 -3.65 -73.09 -13.74
CA LEU A 534 -5.10 -72.98 -13.89
C LEU A 534 -5.74 -74.35 -13.67
N ARG A 535 -6.60 -74.46 -12.65
CA ARG A 535 -7.27 -75.71 -12.24
C ARG A 535 -8.74 -75.47 -11.97
N GLY A 536 -9.58 -76.45 -12.26
CA GLY A 536 -11.02 -76.41 -11.97
C GLY A 536 -11.76 -77.60 -12.60
N PRO A 537 -12.82 -78.11 -11.96
CA PRO A 537 -13.66 -79.17 -12.54
C PRO A 537 -14.52 -78.71 -13.72
N GLU A 538 -14.79 -77.40 -13.87
CA GLU A 538 -15.58 -76.84 -14.98
C GLU A 538 -14.75 -76.38 -16.20
N LEU A 539 -13.44 -76.64 -16.21
CA LEU A 539 -12.57 -76.26 -17.34
C LEU A 539 -12.76 -77.19 -18.55
N LEU A 540 -12.71 -76.64 -19.76
CA LEU A 540 -12.78 -77.46 -20.97
C LEU A 540 -11.56 -78.40 -21.06
N PRO A 541 -11.69 -79.60 -21.68
CA PRO A 541 -10.55 -80.47 -21.95
C PRO A 541 -9.48 -79.73 -22.75
N GLY A 542 -8.31 -79.52 -22.14
CA GLY A 542 -7.19 -78.74 -22.71
C GLY A 542 -6.94 -77.36 -22.09
N GLU A 543 -7.91 -76.78 -21.36
CA GLU A 543 -7.73 -75.48 -20.69
C GLU A 543 -7.03 -75.59 -19.32
N ALA A 544 -7.09 -76.75 -18.67
CA ALA A 544 -6.46 -76.97 -17.37
C ALA A 544 -4.94 -77.17 -17.51
N THR A 545 -4.13 -76.23 -17.02
CA THR A 545 -2.65 -76.32 -16.99
C THR A 545 -2.18 -77.16 -15.80
N LYS A 546 -2.59 -78.43 -15.76
CA LYS A 546 -2.21 -79.41 -14.73
C LYS A 546 -0.70 -79.68 -14.72
N GLY A 547 0.03 -78.98 -13.85
CA GLY A 547 1.50 -79.00 -13.79
C GLY A 547 2.13 -77.61 -13.93
N GLY A 548 1.34 -76.63 -14.36
CA GLY A 548 1.80 -75.29 -14.72
C GLY A 548 2.19 -75.19 -16.19
N GLN A 549 1.95 -74.02 -16.78
CA GLN A 549 2.36 -73.68 -18.13
C GLN A 549 3.38 -72.55 -18.07
N LEU A 550 4.58 -72.78 -18.59
CA LEU A 550 5.56 -71.72 -18.81
C LEU A 550 5.39 -71.19 -20.24
N SER A 551 5.40 -69.88 -20.39
CA SER A 551 5.33 -69.21 -21.69
C SER A 551 6.30 -68.05 -21.74
N ALA A 552 6.99 -67.88 -22.87
CA ALA A 552 7.94 -66.80 -23.08
C ALA A 552 7.81 -66.24 -24.49
N GLY A 553 7.85 -64.91 -24.64
CA GLY A 553 7.65 -64.29 -25.93
C GLY A 553 7.75 -62.77 -25.94
N VAL A 554 7.32 -62.19 -27.06
CA VAL A 554 7.41 -60.76 -27.36
C VAL A 554 6.06 -60.25 -27.84
N ARG A 555 5.61 -59.14 -27.24
CA ARG A 555 4.48 -58.32 -27.73
C ARG A 555 5.02 -57.11 -28.47
N VAL A 556 4.64 -56.94 -29.73
CA VAL A 556 5.04 -55.83 -30.61
C VAL A 556 3.80 -54.98 -30.94
N PRO A 557 3.77 -53.68 -30.59
CA PRO A 557 2.70 -52.79 -31.02
C PRO A 557 2.90 -52.43 -32.50
N LEU A 558 1.94 -52.82 -33.36
CA LEU A 558 2.02 -52.68 -34.82
C LEU A 558 1.49 -51.34 -35.34
N THR A 559 0.77 -50.57 -34.53
CA THR A 559 0.19 -49.27 -34.93
C THR A 559 0.59 -48.12 -33.99
N ARG A 560 -0.08 -47.97 -32.84
CA ARG A 560 0.06 -46.80 -31.96
C ARG A 560 1.48 -46.62 -31.44
N GLY A 561 2.14 -47.73 -31.08
CA GLY A 561 3.44 -47.72 -30.40
C GLY A 561 4.69 -47.54 -31.28
N VAL A 562 4.60 -47.74 -32.60
CA VAL A 562 5.77 -47.93 -33.50
C VAL A 562 6.80 -46.82 -33.40
N TRP A 563 6.41 -45.55 -33.61
CA TRP A 563 7.36 -44.41 -33.64
C TRP A 563 7.34 -43.51 -32.39
N THR A 564 6.28 -43.58 -31.58
CA THR A 564 6.06 -42.71 -30.41
C THR A 564 5.01 -43.41 -29.57
N ASN A 565 5.43 -43.89 -28.40
CA ASN A 565 4.61 -44.63 -27.45
C ASN A 565 4.35 -43.73 -26.23
N GLU A 566 3.32 -44.03 -25.44
CA GLU A 566 2.99 -43.33 -24.19
C GLU A 566 4.23 -43.15 -23.30
N ARG A 567 4.99 -44.23 -23.07
CA ARG A 567 6.24 -44.21 -22.28
C ARG A 567 7.29 -43.23 -22.83
N ARG A 568 7.44 -43.16 -24.17
CA ARG A 568 8.39 -42.24 -24.83
C ARG A 568 7.90 -40.79 -24.74
N ALA A 569 6.59 -40.56 -24.92
CA ALA A 569 5.99 -39.23 -24.79
C ALA A 569 6.06 -38.71 -23.35
N LEU A 570 5.73 -39.54 -22.35
CA LEU A 570 5.84 -39.21 -20.93
C LEU A 570 7.28 -38.83 -20.54
N ARG A 571 8.27 -39.62 -20.99
CA ARG A 571 9.69 -39.31 -20.77
C ARG A 571 10.08 -37.98 -21.40
N ALA A 572 9.84 -37.78 -22.69
CA ALA A 572 10.22 -36.54 -23.38
C ALA A 572 9.50 -35.29 -22.82
N VAL A 573 8.23 -35.42 -22.40
CA VAL A 573 7.51 -34.35 -21.68
C VAL A 573 8.13 -34.05 -20.31
N ALA A 574 8.62 -35.05 -19.59
CA ALA A 574 9.26 -34.86 -18.29
C ALA A 574 10.69 -34.30 -18.42
N ASP A 575 11.46 -34.78 -19.41
CA ASP A 575 12.79 -34.24 -19.75
C ASP A 575 12.67 -32.74 -20.15
N ALA A 576 11.68 -32.36 -20.98
CA ALA A 576 11.40 -30.97 -21.32
C ALA A 576 10.90 -30.13 -20.11
N ARG A 577 10.14 -30.71 -19.17
CA ARG A 577 9.78 -30.01 -17.93
C ARG A 577 10.95 -29.82 -16.97
N ALA A 578 11.97 -30.68 -17.03
CA ALA A 578 13.19 -30.50 -16.27
C ALA A 578 14.03 -29.34 -16.83
N THR A 579 14.21 -29.25 -18.15
CA THR A 579 14.92 -28.12 -18.79
C THR A 579 14.18 -26.79 -18.59
N ALA A 580 12.85 -26.79 -18.60
CA ALA A 580 12.06 -25.61 -18.22
C ALA A 580 12.35 -25.14 -16.78
N ALA A 581 12.43 -26.08 -15.83
CA ALA A 581 12.67 -25.76 -14.42
C ALA A 581 14.11 -25.31 -14.13
N GLU A 582 15.10 -25.81 -14.88
CA GLU A 582 16.47 -25.28 -14.87
C GLU A 582 16.53 -23.84 -15.38
N ALA A 583 15.78 -23.53 -16.44
CA ALA A 583 15.65 -22.17 -16.96
C ALA A 583 14.92 -21.23 -15.98
N ASP A 584 13.86 -21.70 -15.31
CA ASP A 584 13.18 -20.96 -14.24
C ASP A 584 14.10 -20.68 -13.03
N LEU A 585 14.99 -21.61 -12.68
CA LEU A 585 16.01 -21.40 -11.65
C LEU A 585 16.98 -20.27 -12.05
N ALA A 586 17.42 -20.25 -13.30
CA ALA A 586 18.28 -19.18 -13.81
C ALA A 586 17.55 -17.82 -13.84
N LEU A 587 16.24 -17.79 -14.13
CA LEU A 587 15.43 -16.58 -14.04
C LEU A 587 15.29 -16.06 -12.60
N GLU A 588 14.98 -16.95 -11.65
CA GLU A 588 14.82 -16.55 -10.25
C GLU A 588 16.15 -16.04 -9.67
N ARG A 589 17.30 -16.60 -10.09
CA ARG A 589 18.63 -16.04 -9.79
C ARG A 589 18.76 -14.59 -10.27
N LEU A 590 18.49 -14.32 -11.54
CA LEU A 590 18.58 -12.97 -12.11
C LEU A 590 17.63 -12.01 -11.38
N ARG A 591 16.39 -12.45 -11.13
CA ARG A 591 15.37 -11.67 -10.43
C ARG A 591 15.82 -11.27 -9.02
N VAL A 592 16.29 -12.24 -8.22
CA VAL A 592 16.77 -12.03 -6.85
C VAL A 592 17.95 -11.06 -6.82
N LEU A 593 18.91 -11.19 -7.75
CA LEU A 593 20.01 -10.23 -7.89
C LEU A 593 19.52 -8.82 -8.26
N GLY A 594 18.52 -8.73 -9.13
CA GLY A 594 17.88 -7.48 -9.53
C GLY A 594 17.18 -6.77 -8.37
N GLU A 595 16.36 -7.49 -7.62
CA GLU A 595 15.62 -6.95 -6.47
C GLU A 595 16.57 -6.59 -5.29
N ALA A 596 17.61 -7.41 -5.04
CA ALA A 596 18.65 -7.09 -4.06
C ALA A 596 19.47 -5.83 -4.46
N THR A 597 19.79 -5.67 -5.74
CA THR A 597 20.46 -4.45 -6.24
C THR A 597 19.57 -3.21 -6.06
N ALA A 598 18.25 -3.35 -6.27
CA ALA A 598 17.31 -2.26 -6.04
C ALA A 598 17.20 -1.86 -4.55
N ALA A 599 17.20 -2.84 -3.64
CA ALA A 599 17.25 -2.59 -2.20
C ALA A 599 18.56 -1.88 -1.79
N TYR A 600 19.71 -2.35 -2.29
CA TYR A 600 21.01 -1.70 -2.06
C TYR A 600 21.04 -0.26 -2.59
N ALA A 601 20.51 -0.01 -3.80
CA ALA A 601 20.42 1.31 -4.39
C ALA A 601 19.54 2.28 -3.57
N GLN A 602 18.46 1.77 -2.96
CA GLN A 602 17.63 2.56 -2.05
C GLN A 602 18.34 2.86 -0.72
N TRP A 603 19.10 1.92 -0.16
CA TRP A 603 19.92 2.15 1.02
C TRP A 603 21.06 3.15 0.75
N TYR A 604 21.66 3.13 -0.46
CA TYR A 604 22.62 4.13 -0.91
C TYR A 604 22.03 5.54 -0.95
N GLU A 605 20.85 5.73 -1.56
CA GLU A 605 20.16 7.04 -1.58
C GLU A 605 19.90 7.54 -0.15
N ALA A 606 19.33 6.69 0.70
CA ALA A 606 18.95 7.06 2.07
C ALA A 606 20.16 7.39 2.95
N THR A 607 21.23 6.60 2.89
CA THR A 607 22.47 6.83 3.64
C THR A 607 23.16 8.12 3.19
N THR A 608 23.24 8.34 1.88
CA THR A 608 23.83 9.57 1.29
C THR A 608 23.02 10.80 1.70
N ARG A 609 21.69 10.72 1.64
CA ARG A 609 20.78 11.80 2.09
C ARG A 609 20.96 12.11 3.57
N LEU A 610 21.01 11.11 4.45
CA LEU A 610 21.16 11.31 5.89
C LEU A 610 22.49 12.01 6.23
N ALA A 611 23.61 11.55 5.67
CA ALA A 611 24.94 12.13 5.92
C ALA A 611 25.03 13.62 5.53
N GLN A 612 24.33 14.02 4.46
CA GLN A 612 24.28 15.42 4.01
C GLN A 612 23.33 16.26 4.85
N LEU A 613 22.22 15.69 5.32
CA LEU A 613 21.29 16.35 6.25
C LEU A 613 21.93 16.59 7.63
N ASP A 614 22.71 15.64 8.15
CA ASP A 614 23.52 15.83 9.36
C ASP A 614 24.48 17.02 9.19
N THR A 615 25.22 17.05 8.08
CA THR A 615 26.17 18.14 7.74
C THR A 615 25.47 19.51 7.61
N LEU A 616 24.26 19.54 7.03
CA LEU A 616 23.47 20.77 6.86
C LEU A 616 22.83 21.25 8.16
N LEU A 617 22.43 20.34 9.05
CA LEU A 617 21.93 20.68 10.38
C LEU A 617 23.03 21.33 11.22
N GLU A 618 24.22 20.71 11.26
CA GLU A 618 25.38 21.25 11.98
C GLU A 618 25.75 22.67 11.49
N ARG A 619 25.74 22.91 10.18
CA ARG A 619 25.97 24.26 9.60
C ARG A 619 24.90 25.27 10.04
N ALA A 620 23.63 24.87 10.05
CA ALA A 620 22.53 25.73 10.49
C ALA A 620 22.63 26.06 11.99
N GLU A 621 22.97 25.08 12.83
CA GLU A 621 23.16 25.28 14.29
C GLU A 621 24.33 26.22 14.59
N ARG A 622 25.49 26.02 13.94
CA ARG A 622 26.65 26.93 14.04
C ARG A 622 26.29 28.35 13.60
N ARG A 623 25.54 28.51 12.49
CA ARG A 623 25.05 29.81 12.00
C ARG A 623 24.11 30.47 13.01
N GLN A 624 23.19 29.71 13.59
CA GLN A 624 22.24 30.21 14.58
C GLN A 624 22.92 30.66 15.89
N ALA A 625 23.98 29.96 16.32
CA ALA A 625 24.81 30.39 17.45
C ALA A 625 25.51 31.74 17.15
N ALA A 626 26.07 31.89 15.95
CA ALA A 626 26.72 33.14 15.52
C ALA A 626 25.72 34.31 15.41
N LEU A 627 24.53 34.10 14.85
CA LEU A 627 23.48 35.12 14.76
C LEU A 627 23.03 35.59 16.16
N ARG A 628 22.87 34.68 17.12
CA ARG A 628 22.55 35.03 18.51
C ARG A 628 23.62 35.90 19.15
N ALA A 629 24.90 35.58 18.94
CA ALA A 629 26.01 36.40 19.44
C ALA A 629 25.97 37.81 18.84
N ARG A 630 25.80 37.93 17.51
CA ARG A 630 25.70 39.24 16.82
C ARG A 630 24.57 40.11 17.36
N VAL A 631 23.39 39.54 17.62
CA VAL A 631 22.26 40.29 18.20
C VAL A 631 22.56 40.74 19.64
N VAL A 632 23.24 39.94 20.45
CA VAL A 632 23.67 40.34 21.81
C VAL A 632 24.67 41.51 21.76
N HIS A 633 25.50 41.58 20.72
CA HIS A 633 26.41 42.71 20.47
C HIS A 633 25.77 43.89 19.73
N GLY A 634 24.49 43.81 19.34
CA GLY A 634 23.78 44.87 18.61
C GLY A 634 24.10 44.96 17.12
N GLU A 635 24.83 44.00 16.56
CA GLU A 635 25.30 43.98 15.16
C GLU A 635 24.25 43.51 14.15
N SER A 636 23.11 42.99 14.60
CA SER A 636 22.09 42.37 13.74
C SER A 636 20.69 42.49 14.34
N ALA A 637 19.64 42.30 13.53
CA ALA A 637 18.28 42.48 14.00
C ALA A 637 17.79 41.22 14.75
N PRO A 638 17.04 41.35 15.86
CA PRO A 638 16.52 40.19 16.59
C PRO A 638 15.67 39.23 15.75
N ILE A 639 15.02 39.72 14.70
CA ILE A 639 14.21 38.93 13.76
C ILE A 639 15.03 37.87 13.01
N ASP A 640 16.30 38.14 12.72
CA ASP A 640 17.19 37.23 11.99
C ASP A 640 17.43 35.93 12.78
N THR A 641 17.38 36.00 14.12
CA THR A 641 17.50 34.83 15.00
C THR A 641 16.24 33.96 15.02
N LEU A 642 15.07 34.52 14.67
CA LEU A 642 13.83 33.74 14.50
C LEU A 642 13.84 32.99 13.16
N GLU A 643 14.34 33.63 12.09
CA GLU A 643 14.53 32.96 10.80
C GLU A 643 15.57 31.83 10.89
N GLY A 644 16.73 32.10 11.51
CA GLY A 644 17.74 31.07 11.75
C GLY A 644 17.27 29.92 12.66
N ALA A 645 16.44 30.20 13.68
CA ALA A 645 15.82 29.16 14.51
C ALA A 645 14.85 28.28 13.74
N LEU A 646 14.04 28.87 12.86
CA LEU A 646 13.11 28.15 11.99
C LEU A 646 13.85 27.23 11.01
N GLU A 647 14.98 27.68 10.45
CA GLU A 647 15.80 26.83 9.58
C GLU A 647 16.42 25.65 10.34
N VAL A 648 16.97 25.85 11.54
CA VAL A 648 17.45 24.73 12.39
C VAL A 648 16.34 23.70 12.63
N ALA A 649 15.13 24.15 12.98
CA ALA A 649 13.99 23.26 13.19
C ALA A 649 13.60 22.48 11.91
N ARG A 650 13.61 23.12 10.73
CA ARG A 650 13.36 22.47 9.43
C ARG A 650 14.44 21.44 9.08
N ARG A 651 15.73 21.75 9.26
CA ARG A 651 16.83 20.81 9.00
C ARG A 651 16.75 19.62 9.98
N ALA A 652 16.41 19.87 11.25
CA ALA A 652 16.25 18.82 12.26
C ALA A 652 15.08 17.86 11.93
N GLN A 653 13.94 18.39 11.47
CA GLN A 653 12.82 17.57 10.97
C GLN A 653 13.25 16.73 9.76
N ALA A 654 13.83 17.35 8.73
CA ALA A 654 14.27 16.65 7.53
C ALA A 654 15.30 15.54 7.85
N ARG A 655 16.18 15.78 8.82
CA ARG A 655 17.16 14.82 9.35
C ARG A 655 16.50 13.66 10.10
N ALA A 656 15.44 13.90 10.87
CA ALA A 656 14.65 12.85 11.51
C ALA A 656 13.91 11.97 10.48
N GLU A 657 13.32 12.58 9.45
CA GLU A 657 12.72 11.85 8.31
C GLU A 657 13.77 11.04 7.54
N GLY A 658 14.96 11.62 7.30
CA GLY A 658 16.08 10.95 6.66
C GLY A 658 16.59 9.74 7.45
N LEU A 659 16.64 9.84 8.78
CA LEU A 659 17.00 8.72 9.66
C LEU A 659 15.97 7.58 9.59
N ALA A 660 14.67 7.90 9.62
CA ALA A 660 13.62 6.89 9.44
C ALA A 660 13.69 6.22 8.05
N ALA A 661 14.06 6.97 7.01
CA ALA A 661 14.26 6.44 5.66
C ALA A 661 15.51 5.55 5.54
N GLU A 662 16.63 5.89 6.19
CA GLU A 662 17.84 5.05 6.24
C GLU A 662 17.55 3.73 6.95
N LEU A 663 16.99 3.78 8.16
CA LEU A 663 16.59 2.59 8.91
C LEU A 663 15.67 1.70 8.06
N GLY A 664 14.60 2.26 7.50
CA GLY A 664 13.66 1.52 6.66
C GLY A 664 14.28 0.93 5.38
N ALA A 665 15.31 1.57 4.80
CA ALA A 665 16.03 1.02 3.65
C ALA A 665 17.03 -0.07 4.05
N ARG A 666 17.68 0.08 5.21
CA ARG A 666 18.61 -0.90 5.78
C ARG A 666 17.88 -2.19 6.19
N GLU A 667 16.72 -2.09 6.83
CA GLU A 667 15.87 -3.25 7.13
C GLU A 667 15.36 -3.94 5.85
N ARG A 668 15.09 -3.20 4.76
CA ARG A 668 14.78 -3.84 3.47
C ARG A 668 15.99 -4.57 2.86
N LEU A 669 17.21 -4.11 3.13
CA LEU A 669 18.43 -4.76 2.66
C LEU A 669 18.76 -6.03 3.45
N SER A 670 18.49 -6.07 4.77
CA SER A 670 18.71 -7.26 5.59
C SER A 670 17.85 -8.46 5.13
N LEU A 671 16.66 -8.22 4.58
CA LEU A 671 15.82 -9.26 3.97
C LEU A 671 16.46 -10.00 2.78
N TRP A 672 17.50 -9.45 2.15
CA TRP A 672 18.25 -10.09 1.07
C TRP A 672 19.53 -10.79 1.56
N LEU A 673 20.07 -10.35 2.70
CA LEU A 673 21.28 -10.91 3.29
C LEU A 673 20.91 -12.04 4.25
N TRP A 674 21.31 -13.28 3.93
CA TRP A 674 21.03 -14.45 4.78
C TRP A 674 22.31 -15.16 5.18
N SER A 675 22.31 -15.75 6.37
CA SER A 675 23.33 -16.69 6.81
C SER A 675 23.12 -18.07 6.16
N GLU A 676 24.17 -18.89 6.12
CA GLU A 676 24.03 -20.27 5.61
C GLU A 676 23.01 -21.09 6.43
N GLU A 677 22.91 -20.76 7.72
CA GLU A 677 22.05 -21.35 8.75
C GLU A 677 20.55 -21.01 8.55
N GLY A 678 20.23 -20.04 7.69
CA GLY A 678 18.85 -19.71 7.33
C GLY A 678 18.21 -18.60 8.17
N GLU A 679 18.99 -17.73 8.79
CA GLU A 679 18.53 -16.50 9.46
C GLU A 679 18.93 -15.25 8.64
N PRO A 680 18.12 -14.18 8.61
CA PRO A 680 18.47 -12.91 7.98
C PRO A 680 19.62 -12.21 8.73
N MET A 681 20.41 -11.42 8.01
CA MET A 681 21.60 -10.73 8.53
C MET A 681 21.43 -9.21 8.49
N ASP A 682 21.51 -8.59 9.67
CA ASP A 682 21.49 -7.15 9.81
C ASP A 682 22.76 -6.49 9.24
N VAL A 683 22.60 -5.33 8.61
CA VAL A 683 23.71 -4.47 8.21
C VAL A 683 24.20 -3.69 9.43
N VAL A 684 25.49 -3.76 9.72
CA VAL A 684 26.09 -3.12 10.91
C VAL A 684 25.90 -1.61 10.86
N VAL A 685 25.51 -1.03 12.01
CA VAL A 685 25.28 0.42 12.13
C VAL A 685 26.60 1.17 11.90
N GLY A 686 26.59 2.13 10.96
CA GLY A 686 27.76 2.92 10.57
C GLY A 686 28.49 2.42 9.33
N THR A 687 28.18 1.22 8.84
CA THR A 687 28.62 0.74 7.52
C THR A 687 28.11 1.67 6.42
N ARG A 688 28.94 1.98 5.42
CA ARG A 688 28.56 2.88 4.31
C ARG A 688 28.49 2.15 2.96
N PRO A 689 27.47 2.37 2.13
CA PRO A 689 27.43 1.85 0.78
C PRO A 689 28.42 2.59 -0.13
N SER A 690 29.03 1.88 -1.06
CA SER A 690 29.87 2.46 -2.12
C SER A 690 29.22 2.30 -3.49
N LEU A 691 29.16 3.36 -4.28
CA LEU A 691 28.76 3.27 -5.68
C LEU A 691 29.91 2.69 -6.53
N PRO A 692 29.68 1.68 -7.40
CA PRO A 692 30.71 1.24 -8.34
C PRO A 692 31.08 2.37 -9.33
N ALA A 693 32.38 2.53 -9.60
CA ALA A 693 32.89 3.58 -10.49
C ALA A 693 32.42 3.41 -11.94
N THR A 694 32.35 2.16 -12.41
CA THR A 694 31.80 1.76 -13.70
C THR A 694 30.88 0.55 -13.50
N LEU A 695 29.77 0.52 -14.24
CA LEU A 695 28.91 -0.66 -14.32
C LEU A 695 29.24 -1.42 -15.61
N PRO A 696 29.34 -2.76 -15.58
CA PRO A 696 29.58 -3.55 -16.77
C PRO A 696 28.38 -3.44 -17.73
N ALA A 697 28.67 -3.44 -19.03
CA ALA A 697 27.65 -3.37 -20.06
C ALA A 697 26.69 -4.57 -19.99
N SER A 698 25.40 -4.34 -20.23
CA SER A 698 24.45 -5.44 -20.37
C SER A 698 24.51 -5.99 -21.80
N VAL A 699 25.01 -7.22 -21.94
CA VAL A 699 25.13 -7.91 -23.23
C VAL A 699 24.02 -8.96 -23.32
N PRO A 700 23.10 -8.89 -24.31
CA PRO A 700 22.02 -9.88 -24.46
C PRO A 700 22.55 -11.32 -24.64
N ASN A 701 22.07 -12.24 -23.80
CA ASN A 701 22.36 -13.67 -23.90
C ASN A 701 21.55 -14.30 -25.05
N PRO A 702 22.18 -14.91 -26.08
CA PRO A 702 21.46 -15.56 -27.18
C PRO A 702 20.67 -16.81 -26.75
N ARG A 703 20.96 -17.38 -25.57
CA ARG A 703 20.21 -18.46 -24.93
C ARG A 703 19.50 -17.95 -23.67
N HIS A 704 18.69 -16.89 -23.82
CA HIS A 704 17.98 -16.26 -22.72
C HIS A 704 17.09 -17.26 -21.94
N PRO A 705 17.22 -17.39 -20.60
CA PRO A 705 16.48 -18.39 -19.82
C PRO A 705 14.95 -18.35 -20.01
N ALA A 706 14.32 -17.18 -20.05
CA ALA A 706 12.86 -17.08 -20.29
C ALA A 706 12.42 -17.65 -21.64
N LEU A 707 13.27 -17.55 -22.67
CA LEU A 707 12.96 -18.11 -23.97
C LEU A 707 13.20 -19.62 -23.97
N ALA A 708 14.21 -20.11 -23.23
CA ALA A 708 14.44 -21.54 -23.03
C ALA A 708 13.29 -22.22 -22.29
N ALA A 709 12.78 -21.63 -21.20
CA ALA A 709 11.65 -22.14 -20.45
C ALA A 709 10.39 -22.28 -21.32
N VAL A 710 10.01 -21.23 -22.04
CA VAL A 710 8.83 -21.25 -22.91
C VAL A 710 9.03 -22.14 -24.16
N ALA A 711 10.25 -22.26 -24.67
CA ALA A 711 10.57 -23.20 -25.76
C ALA A 711 10.42 -24.66 -25.31
N ALA A 712 10.87 -25.00 -24.10
CA ALA A 712 10.72 -26.33 -23.52
C ALA A 712 9.24 -26.69 -23.25
N ASP A 713 8.42 -25.73 -22.81
CA ASP A 713 6.97 -25.90 -22.74
C ASP A 713 6.33 -26.17 -24.11
N VAL A 714 6.73 -25.43 -25.15
CA VAL A 714 6.27 -25.66 -26.53
C VAL A 714 6.68 -27.05 -27.03
N GLU A 715 7.90 -27.50 -26.72
CA GLU A 715 8.38 -28.83 -27.05
C GLU A 715 7.54 -29.91 -26.35
N ALA A 716 7.33 -29.81 -25.03
CA ALA A 716 6.50 -30.73 -24.26
C ALA A 716 5.07 -30.85 -24.83
N ARG A 717 4.42 -29.71 -25.15
CA ARG A 717 3.09 -29.71 -25.80
C ARG A 717 3.13 -30.30 -27.20
N SER A 718 4.22 -30.14 -27.95
CA SER A 718 4.37 -30.70 -29.29
C SER A 718 4.46 -32.23 -29.27
N VAL A 719 5.18 -32.79 -28.29
CA VAL A 719 5.29 -34.23 -28.03
C VAL A 719 3.94 -34.80 -27.61
N GLU A 720 3.24 -34.14 -26.69
CA GLU A 720 1.91 -34.58 -26.28
C GLU A 720 0.92 -34.56 -27.46
N ARG A 721 0.88 -33.48 -28.25
CA ARG A 721 0.06 -33.39 -29.47
C ARG A 721 0.36 -34.55 -30.44
N ALA A 722 1.63 -34.88 -30.65
CA ALA A 722 2.05 -35.98 -31.53
C ALA A 722 1.63 -37.36 -30.99
N TYR A 723 1.60 -37.54 -29.67
CA TYR A 723 1.07 -38.75 -29.02
C TYR A 723 -0.46 -38.82 -29.12
N ARG A 724 -1.19 -37.77 -28.72
CA ARG A 724 -2.67 -37.74 -28.76
C ARG A 724 -3.21 -37.97 -30.18
N GLY A 725 -2.55 -37.43 -31.20
CA GLY A 725 -2.92 -37.68 -32.61
C GLY A 725 -2.95 -39.17 -33.00
N ARG A 726 -2.18 -40.03 -32.34
CA ARG A 726 -2.12 -41.48 -32.62
C ARG A 726 -3.21 -42.29 -31.95
N LEU A 727 -3.87 -41.75 -30.93
CA LEU A 727 -5.01 -42.40 -30.28
C LEU A 727 -6.22 -42.52 -31.23
N LEU A 728 -6.20 -41.81 -32.37
CA LEU A 728 -7.15 -41.97 -33.47
C LEU A 728 -6.96 -43.27 -34.26
N LEU A 729 -5.76 -43.85 -34.29
CA LEU A 729 -5.49 -45.12 -34.96
C LEU A 729 -6.04 -46.28 -34.10
N PRO A 730 -6.44 -47.43 -34.69
CA PRO A 730 -6.72 -48.64 -33.91
C PRO A 730 -5.44 -49.11 -33.21
N ASP A 731 -5.57 -49.65 -32.01
CA ASP A 731 -4.48 -50.25 -31.23
C ASP A 731 -4.33 -51.72 -31.65
N ILE A 732 -3.26 -52.05 -32.37
CA ILE A 732 -3.01 -53.41 -32.89
C ILE A 732 -1.73 -53.94 -32.26
N ASP A 733 -1.87 -54.97 -31.44
CA ASP A 733 -0.75 -55.68 -30.81
C ASP A 733 -0.58 -57.06 -31.46
N GLY A 734 0.63 -57.36 -31.94
CA GLY A 734 1.05 -58.72 -32.28
C GLY A 734 1.81 -59.33 -31.11
N GLU A 735 1.41 -60.52 -30.66
CA GLU A 735 2.08 -61.26 -29.59
C GLU A 735 2.51 -62.63 -30.13
N VAL A 736 3.81 -62.94 -30.03
CA VAL A 736 4.38 -64.23 -30.44
C VAL A 736 5.10 -64.82 -29.24
N TYR A 737 4.73 -66.03 -28.84
CA TYR A 737 5.29 -66.69 -27.66
C TYR A 737 5.31 -68.20 -27.83
N ALA A 738 6.32 -68.85 -27.25
CA ALA A 738 6.35 -70.31 -27.11
C ALA A 738 5.74 -70.70 -25.77
N LYS A 739 5.04 -71.84 -25.74
CA LYS A 739 4.56 -72.51 -24.52
C LYS A 739 5.33 -73.80 -24.27
N VAL A 740 5.58 -74.08 -23.00
CA VAL A 740 5.95 -75.40 -22.48
C VAL A 740 4.90 -75.78 -21.46
N GLN A 741 4.23 -76.90 -21.69
CA GLN A 741 3.18 -77.39 -20.82
C GLN A 741 3.40 -78.87 -20.56
N ASP A 742 3.50 -79.22 -19.28
CA ASP A 742 3.49 -80.62 -18.88
C ASP A 742 2.04 -81.13 -18.85
N SER A 743 1.83 -82.35 -19.31
CA SER A 743 0.52 -82.97 -19.46
C SER A 743 0.63 -84.46 -19.18
N ALA A 744 -0.40 -85.02 -18.52
CA ALA A 744 -0.40 -86.38 -18.00
C ALA A 744 -0.25 -87.49 -19.07
N THR A 745 -0.28 -87.14 -20.36
CA THR A 745 -0.13 -88.06 -21.50
C THR A 745 0.95 -87.65 -22.51
N SER A 746 1.50 -86.44 -22.43
CA SER A 746 2.62 -85.97 -23.26
C SER A 746 3.15 -84.61 -22.79
N THR A 747 4.46 -84.42 -22.87
CA THR A 747 5.11 -83.11 -22.66
C THR A 747 5.27 -82.44 -24.03
N SER A 748 4.54 -81.35 -24.31
CA SER A 748 4.83 -80.54 -25.51
C SER A 748 5.96 -79.55 -25.21
N LEU A 749 7.06 -79.71 -25.95
CA LEU A 749 8.22 -78.83 -25.86
C LEU A 749 8.13 -77.79 -26.97
N PHE A 750 7.90 -76.53 -26.60
CA PHE A 750 7.86 -75.36 -27.47
C PHE A 750 6.73 -75.38 -28.52
N ASP A 751 5.47 -75.28 -28.08
CA ASP A 751 4.35 -74.94 -28.98
C ASP A 751 4.38 -73.43 -29.32
N PRO A 752 4.67 -73.03 -30.58
CA PRO A 752 4.67 -71.63 -30.98
C PRO A 752 3.23 -71.14 -31.14
N THR A 753 2.83 -70.18 -30.32
CA THR A 753 1.54 -69.50 -30.45
C THR A 753 1.74 -68.07 -30.91
N TRP A 754 0.88 -67.62 -31.82
CA TRP A 754 0.75 -66.22 -32.20
C TRP A 754 -0.65 -65.71 -31.88
N LYS A 755 -0.76 -64.43 -31.54
CA LYS A 755 -2.02 -63.75 -31.23
C LYS A 755 -1.96 -62.31 -31.73
N VAL A 756 -2.91 -61.92 -32.58
CA VAL A 756 -3.10 -60.52 -32.96
C VAL A 756 -4.33 -59.99 -32.22
N THR A 757 -4.18 -58.85 -31.55
CA THR A 757 -5.26 -58.19 -30.80
C THR A 757 -5.47 -56.78 -31.34
N ALA A 758 -6.62 -56.53 -31.95
CA ALA A 758 -7.02 -55.19 -32.40
C ALA A 758 -8.08 -54.59 -31.46
N ARG A 759 -7.85 -53.36 -30.98
CA ARG A 759 -8.72 -52.63 -30.05
C ARG A 759 -8.95 -51.21 -30.58
N SER A 760 -10.19 -50.78 -30.71
CA SER A 760 -10.52 -49.41 -31.12
C SER A 760 -11.85 -48.95 -30.52
N SER A 761 -11.96 -47.65 -30.22
CA SER A 761 -13.17 -47.03 -29.67
C SER A 761 -14.03 -46.51 -30.82
N LEU A 762 -15.20 -47.10 -31.06
CA LEU A 762 -16.02 -46.83 -32.26
C LEU A 762 -16.31 -45.35 -32.53
N PHE A 763 -16.53 -44.53 -31.49
CA PHE A 763 -16.88 -43.12 -31.67
C PHE A 763 -15.69 -42.13 -31.65
N LEU A 764 -14.49 -42.57 -31.23
CA LEU A 764 -13.26 -41.75 -31.12
C LEU A 764 -13.44 -40.34 -30.51
N ARG A 765 -14.44 -40.12 -29.63
CA ARG A 765 -14.79 -38.78 -29.12
C ARG A 765 -13.68 -38.22 -28.22
N GLU A 766 -13.19 -39.03 -27.29
CA GLU A 766 -12.08 -38.69 -26.40
C GLU A 766 -10.78 -38.44 -27.16
N ALA A 767 -10.42 -39.32 -28.11
CA ALA A 767 -9.20 -39.17 -28.91
C ALA A 767 -9.22 -37.91 -29.79
N ARG A 768 -10.38 -37.55 -30.37
CA ARG A 768 -10.55 -36.27 -31.08
C ARG A 768 -10.47 -35.07 -30.15
N GLY A 769 -11.27 -35.05 -29.08
CA GLY A 769 -11.30 -33.94 -28.13
C GLY A 769 -9.94 -33.65 -27.48
N THR A 770 -9.21 -34.69 -27.07
CA THR A 770 -7.86 -34.54 -26.48
C THR A 770 -6.80 -34.12 -27.50
N ARG A 771 -6.87 -34.60 -28.76
CA ARG A 771 -6.02 -34.08 -29.85
C ARG A 771 -6.30 -32.59 -30.10
N ASP A 772 -7.57 -32.19 -30.14
CA ASP A 772 -7.96 -30.83 -30.49
C ASP A 772 -7.56 -29.86 -29.39
N ALA A 773 -7.84 -30.19 -28.13
CA ALA A 773 -7.36 -29.45 -26.96
C ALA A 773 -5.83 -29.30 -26.95
N THR A 774 -5.08 -30.40 -27.10
CA THR A 774 -3.60 -30.34 -27.09
C THR A 774 -3.01 -29.64 -28.33
N THR A 775 -3.74 -29.57 -29.44
CA THR A 775 -3.36 -28.78 -30.61
C THR A 775 -3.54 -27.28 -30.35
N LEU A 776 -4.64 -26.89 -29.72
CA LEU A 776 -4.90 -25.50 -29.30
C LEU A 776 -3.91 -25.06 -28.20
N ASP A 777 -3.63 -25.91 -27.22
CA ASP A 777 -2.62 -25.66 -26.18
C ASP A 777 -1.23 -25.42 -26.77
N TRP A 778 -0.83 -26.22 -27.77
CA TRP A 778 0.44 -26.05 -28.48
C TRP A 778 0.47 -24.74 -29.28
N GLN A 779 -0.63 -24.36 -29.94
CA GLN A 779 -0.74 -23.06 -30.63
C GLN A 779 -0.64 -21.89 -29.63
N ALA A 780 -1.37 -21.94 -28.52
CA ALA A 780 -1.32 -20.94 -27.46
C ALA A 780 0.09 -20.81 -26.85
N SER A 781 0.77 -21.94 -26.62
CA SER A 781 2.16 -21.96 -26.13
C SER A 781 3.12 -21.32 -27.14
N ARG A 782 2.92 -21.55 -28.46
CA ARG A 782 3.70 -20.89 -29.50
C ARG A 782 3.45 -19.39 -29.60
N TRP A 783 2.19 -18.94 -29.47
CA TRP A 783 1.88 -17.51 -29.44
C TRP A 783 2.51 -16.82 -28.21
N ARG A 784 2.46 -17.48 -27.05
CA ARG A 784 3.17 -17.05 -25.83
C ARG A 784 4.68 -16.94 -26.06
N ALA A 785 5.30 -17.92 -26.74
CA ALA A 785 6.72 -17.88 -27.10
C ALA A 785 7.07 -16.69 -28.01
N SER A 786 6.28 -16.46 -29.08
CA SER A 786 6.53 -15.34 -29.99
C SER A 786 6.31 -13.97 -29.32
N TYR A 787 5.31 -13.86 -28.43
CA TYR A 787 5.09 -12.63 -27.67
C TYR A 787 6.22 -12.38 -26.67
N ALA A 788 6.63 -13.39 -25.90
CA ALA A 788 7.74 -13.26 -24.95
C ALA A 788 9.07 -12.87 -25.62
N ALA A 789 9.35 -13.37 -26.82
CA ALA A 789 10.52 -12.95 -27.60
C ALA A 789 10.44 -11.49 -28.05
N ALA A 790 9.27 -11.04 -28.53
CA ALA A 790 9.07 -9.66 -28.96
C ALA A 790 9.11 -8.67 -27.79
N ASP A 791 8.49 -9.02 -26.67
CA ASP A 791 8.45 -8.24 -25.42
C ASP A 791 9.84 -8.10 -24.78
N LEU A 792 10.61 -9.19 -24.73
CA LEU A 792 12.00 -9.16 -24.27
C LEU A 792 12.86 -8.24 -25.15
N ALA A 793 12.75 -8.36 -26.47
CA ALA A 793 13.49 -7.53 -27.42
C ALA A 793 13.04 -6.05 -27.40
N ALA A 794 11.80 -5.75 -27.01
CA ALA A 794 11.35 -4.39 -26.72
C ALA A 794 11.95 -3.87 -25.39
N THR A 795 11.88 -4.68 -24.34
CA THR A 795 12.39 -4.36 -23.00
C THR A 795 13.89 -4.07 -23.02
N GLN A 796 14.69 -4.89 -23.71
CA GLN A 796 16.13 -4.66 -23.88
C GLN A 796 16.43 -3.29 -24.53
N ARG A 797 15.69 -2.91 -25.59
CA ARG A 797 15.85 -1.61 -26.26
C ARG A 797 15.42 -0.44 -25.37
N ILE A 798 14.30 -0.58 -24.66
CA ILE A 798 13.80 0.45 -23.73
C ILE A 798 14.80 0.69 -22.60
N LEU A 799 15.32 -0.38 -21.99
CA LEU A 799 16.29 -0.28 -20.89
C LEU A 799 17.66 0.24 -21.36
N GLY A 800 18.11 -0.13 -22.56
CA GLY A 800 19.32 0.44 -23.18
C GLY A 800 19.21 1.96 -23.36
N ALA A 801 18.16 2.42 -24.04
CA ALA A 801 17.90 3.86 -24.23
C ALA A 801 17.73 4.61 -22.88
N ARG A 802 17.09 3.98 -21.89
CA ARG A 802 16.95 4.55 -20.54
C ARG A 802 18.29 4.69 -19.82
N LEU A 803 19.22 3.74 -19.97
CA LEU A 803 20.56 3.83 -19.40
C LEU A 803 21.39 4.95 -20.02
N GLU A 804 21.34 5.12 -21.34
CA GLU A 804 22.01 6.22 -22.04
C GLU A 804 21.46 7.60 -21.62
N ALA A 805 20.13 7.71 -21.51
CA ALA A 805 19.46 8.91 -20.99
C ALA A 805 19.85 9.20 -19.53
N LEU A 806 19.84 8.20 -18.65
CA LEU A 806 20.24 8.36 -17.25
C LEU A 806 21.71 8.71 -17.10
N ALA A 807 22.61 8.14 -17.90
CA ALA A 807 24.03 8.50 -17.90
C ALA A 807 24.24 9.98 -18.28
N THR A 808 23.48 10.46 -19.28
CA THR A 808 23.50 11.86 -19.71
C THR A 808 22.93 12.80 -18.63
N GLN A 809 21.77 12.48 -18.08
CA GLN A 809 21.15 13.23 -16.97
C GLN A 809 22.07 13.31 -15.76
N ARG A 810 22.66 12.18 -15.35
CA ARG A 810 23.59 12.08 -14.22
C ARG A 810 24.81 12.96 -14.41
N ARG A 811 25.41 12.98 -15.61
CA ARG A 811 26.54 13.88 -15.94
C ARG A 811 26.15 15.34 -15.75
N LEU A 812 25.04 15.77 -16.37
CA LEU A 812 24.55 17.15 -16.26
C LEU A 812 24.22 17.52 -14.80
N GLN A 813 23.64 16.61 -14.04
CA GLN A 813 23.31 16.81 -12.63
C GLN A 813 24.56 16.96 -11.75
N LEU A 814 25.63 16.21 -12.03
CA LEU A 814 26.91 16.36 -11.32
C LEU A 814 27.58 17.71 -11.62
N ASP A 815 27.47 18.20 -12.84
CA ASP A 815 27.97 19.54 -13.21
C ASP A 815 27.12 20.66 -12.58
N ALA A 816 25.79 20.51 -12.53
CA ALA A 816 24.89 21.41 -11.81
C ALA A 816 25.17 21.41 -10.29
N LEU A 817 25.40 20.24 -9.68
CA LEU A 817 25.75 20.10 -8.27
C LEU A 817 27.07 20.79 -7.92
N ARG A 818 28.09 20.70 -8.79
CA ARG A 818 29.36 21.43 -8.65
C ARG A 818 29.15 22.95 -8.70
N ALA A 819 28.35 23.43 -9.65
CA ALA A 819 28.01 24.85 -9.76
C ALA A 819 27.24 25.36 -8.54
N ALA A 820 26.23 24.62 -8.06
CA ALA A 820 25.46 24.96 -6.87
C ALA A 820 26.33 24.96 -5.60
N ALA A 821 27.27 24.02 -5.46
CA ALA A 821 28.22 24.00 -4.35
C ALA A 821 29.15 25.23 -4.37
N ALA A 822 29.64 25.64 -5.55
CA ALA A 822 30.45 26.84 -5.71
C ALA A 822 29.65 28.12 -5.39
N LEU A 823 28.39 28.20 -5.81
CA LEU A 823 27.50 29.32 -5.48
C LEU A 823 27.24 29.42 -3.97
N VAL A 824 26.98 28.31 -3.27
CA VAL A 824 26.85 28.30 -1.80
C VAL A 824 28.13 28.79 -1.12
N ALA A 825 29.30 28.31 -1.56
CA ALA A 825 30.58 28.72 -0.99
C ALA A 825 30.85 30.21 -1.17
N GLY A 826 30.60 30.76 -2.37
CA GLY A 826 30.76 32.19 -2.66
C GLY A 826 29.77 33.07 -1.89
N GLU A 827 28.49 32.69 -1.84
CA GLU A 827 27.46 33.42 -1.08
C GLU A 827 27.78 33.42 0.42
N GLN A 828 28.27 32.29 0.95
CA GLN A 828 28.68 32.17 2.35
C GLN A 828 29.88 33.06 2.69
N GLN A 829 30.85 33.22 1.77
CA GLN A 829 31.96 34.15 1.91
C GLN A 829 31.50 35.62 1.91
N ARG A 830 30.63 36.00 0.97
CA ARG A 830 30.04 37.35 0.91
C ARG A 830 29.20 37.69 2.14
N PHE A 831 28.45 36.72 2.66
CA PHE A 831 27.73 36.87 3.92
C PHE A 831 28.67 37.08 5.12
N THR A 832 29.79 36.35 5.20
CA THR A 832 30.79 36.61 6.26
C THR A 832 31.46 37.97 6.14
N ALA A 833 31.61 38.51 4.93
CA ALA A 833 32.11 39.87 4.67
C ALA A 833 31.05 40.98 4.88
N GLY A 834 29.77 40.63 5.10
CA GLY A 834 28.67 41.59 5.29
C GLY A 834 28.02 42.09 3.99
N GLU A 835 28.39 41.55 2.83
CA GLU A 835 27.84 41.96 1.52
C GLU A 835 26.57 41.20 1.07
N SER A 836 26.14 40.21 1.84
CA SER A 836 24.99 39.35 1.50
C SER A 836 24.05 39.16 2.69
N THR A 837 22.83 38.72 2.41
CA THR A 837 21.76 38.55 3.40
C THR A 837 21.59 37.09 3.80
N LEU A 838 21.07 36.85 5.00
CA LEU A 838 20.77 35.50 5.52
C LEU A 838 19.85 34.72 4.55
N PHE A 839 18.84 35.41 4.01
CA PHE A 839 17.90 34.88 3.02
C PHE A 839 18.61 34.30 1.78
N LEU A 840 19.59 35.03 1.20
CA LEU A 840 20.31 34.56 0.00
C LEU A 840 21.12 33.30 0.30
N VAL A 841 21.81 33.23 1.45
CA VAL A 841 22.54 32.03 1.87
C VAL A 841 21.60 30.84 2.02
N ILE A 842 20.44 31.02 2.67
CA ILE A 842 19.41 29.98 2.82
C ILE A 842 18.89 29.53 1.45
N GLN A 843 18.62 30.45 0.53
CA GLN A 843 18.15 30.15 -0.82
C GLN A 843 19.19 29.32 -1.60
N ARG A 844 20.48 29.67 -1.53
CA ARG A 844 21.56 28.92 -2.18
C ARG A 844 21.73 27.53 -1.56
N GLU A 845 21.71 27.41 -0.23
CA GLU A 845 21.81 26.11 0.44
C GLU A 845 20.65 25.19 0.09
N ARG A 846 19.43 25.73 0.00
CA ARG A 846 18.26 24.98 -0.44
C ARG A 846 18.42 24.51 -1.88
N GLN A 847 18.83 25.39 -2.80
CA GLN A 847 19.09 25.02 -4.18
C GLN A 847 20.13 23.88 -4.26
N TRP A 848 21.25 24.00 -3.55
CA TRP A 848 22.27 22.95 -3.50
C TRP A 848 21.76 21.62 -2.92
N LEU A 849 20.92 21.65 -1.89
CA LEU A 849 20.26 20.46 -1.35
C LEU A 849 19.31 19.81 -2.37
N ASP A 850 18.52 20.60 -3.09
CA ASP A 850 17.59 20.11 -4.12
C ASP A 850 18.36 19.45 -5.28
N GLU A 851 19.50 20.03 -5.71
CA GLU A 851 20.40 19.40 -6.70
C GLU A 851 21.04 18.10 -6.18
N LEU A 852 21.41 18.06 -4.90
CA LEU A 852 22.05 16.88 -4.27
C LEU A 852 21.07 15.72 -4.13
N LEU A 853 19.85 15.99 -3.67
CA LEU A 853 18.78 15.00 -3.57
C LEU A 853 18.43 14.44 -4.96
N THR A 854 18.43 15.29 -5.97
CA THR A 854 18.23 14.87 -7.37
C THR A 854 19.38 13.98 -7.87
N ALA A 855 20.63 14.30 -7.54
CA ALA A 855 21.78 13.44 -7.86
C ALA A 855 21.71 12.06 -7.20
N ALA A 856 21.39 12.00 -5.90
CA ALA A 856 21.24 10.73 -5.17
C ALA A 856 20.08 9.88 -5.71
N ARG A 857 18.96 10.52 -6.10
CA ARG A 857 17.83 9.85 -6.78
C ARG A 857 18.23 9.28 -8.15
N LEU A 858 19.00 10.02 -8.95
CA LEU A 858 19.52 9.55 -10.23
C LEU A 858 20.51 8.39 -10.08
N ASP A 859 21.38 8.41 -9.05
CA ASP A 859 22.25 7.27 -8.73
C ASP A 859 21.44 6.01 -8.42
N ARG A 860 20.36 6.10 -7.62
CA ARG A 860 19.44 4.97 -7.39
C ARG A 860 18.82 4.49 -8.69
N GLU A 861 18.28 5.39 -9.51
CA GLU A 861 17.59 5.04 -10.74
C GLU A 861 18.51 4.43 -11.80
N TRP A 862 19.77 4.87 -11.83
CA TRP A 862 20.83 4.30 -12.66
C TRP A 862 21.15 2.86 -12.23
N LEU A 863 21.40 2.62 -10.94
CA LEU A 863 21.64 1.26 -10.42
C LEU A 863 20.45 0.33 -10.65
N THR A 864 19.21 0.79 -10.38
CA THR A 864 18.01 -0.05 -10.57
C THR A 864 17.74 -0.34 -12.04
N THR A 865 17.93 0.64 -12.93
CA THR A 865 17.75 0.42 -14.38
C THR A 865 18.84 -0.51 -14.92
N TRP A 866 20.08 -0.41 -14.43
CA TRP A 866 21.15 -1.33 -14.82
C TRP A 866 20.86 -2.75 -14.37
N ALA A 867 20.40 -2.94 -13.13
CA ALA A 867 19.98 -4.24 -12.63
C ALA A 867 18.86 -4.85 -13.49
N GLN A 868 17.83 -4.06 -13.84
CA GLN A 868 16.78 -4.47 -14.77
C GLN A 868 17.34 -4.83 -16.15
N ALA A 869 18.33 -4.10 -16.65
CA ALA A 869 18.97 -4.38 -17.94
C ALA A 869 19.77 -5.70 -17.92
N GLN A 870 20.41 -6.07 -16.81
CA GLN A 870 21.06 -7.38 -16.64
C GLN A 870 20.02 -8.51 -16.63
N VAL A 871 18.91 -8.34 -15.90
CA VAL A 871 17.79 -9.30 -15.92
C VAL A 871 17.23 -9.48 -17.33
N ALA A 872 16.97 -8.39 -18.05
CA ALA A 872 16.46 -8.42 -19.42
C ALA A 872 17.48 -8.97 -20.44
N ALA A 873 18.78 -8.96 -20.13
CA ALA A 873 19.78 -9.62 -20.95
C ALA A 873 19.86 -11.13 -20.70
N GLY A 874 19.30 -11.66 -19.61
CA GLY A 874 19.32 -13.10 -19.32
C GLY A 874 20.66 -13.62 -18.83
N GLN A 875 21.53 -12.73 -18.36
CA GLN A 875 22.79 -13.06 -17.68
C GLN A 875 23.21 -11.90 -16.78
N TRP A 876 23.92 -12.21 -15.69
CA TRP A 876 24.50 -11.20 -14.82
C TRP A 876 25.98 -11.07 -15.15
N ALA A 877 26.43 -9.88 -15.53
CA ALA A 877 27.84 -9.61 -15.73
C ALA A 877 28.59 -9.74 -14.39
N ALA A 878 29.49 -10.71 -14.30
CA ALA A 878 30.45 -10.79 -13.21
C ALA A 878 31.57 -9.76 -13.47
N ASN A 879 31.94 -9.00 -12.44
CA ASN A 879 33.14 -8.15 -12.41
C ASN A 879 34.33 -8.94 -11.84
#